data_AF-A0A7C3B708-F1
#
_entry.id   AF-A0A7C3B708-F1
#
_cell.length_a   1.000
_cell.length_b   1.000
_cell.length_c   1.000
_cell.angle_alpha   90.00
_cell.angle_beta   90.00
_cell.angle_gamma   90.00
#
_symmetry.space_group_name_H-M   'P 1'
#
loop_
_entity.id
_entity.type
_entity.pdbx_description
1 polymer ?
#
loop_
_entity_poly.entity_id
_entity_poly.type
_entity_poly.pdbx_seq_one_letter_code
_entity_poly.pdbx_strand_id
1 'polypeptide(L)'
;MNRKVCWLLIVAFLAVLMPAMPAIAQGTNYPLDACRMGAFSTEEDFMMREGEPYDGNPYISDGDVLSSSGDVCARNADLLAAFYATARPPDLGLDALDILDITDRIVAFSTELDDPEGRFTAGDLLFTPGFVIPNVALVAPFGITYDIGLDAVQFLGTPEGILRFMDAIANMSREAFLENPGLLKQLLSRYEIDILFSIEGTAWRPGATSILDGDLLSAATGTVVAGNDVLLPSSVPAGLPSRGVDFGLDAVATSRIGKLDEVLSALVFSTEILYESEEFSFTDGDVLKFGDGIQATNASLISGFAPAADFLGLDALTAAQPLEEPEPMITLIGNRSVWDIDGGFVPIGSGGTGLYWQGLSSGTPTPPRRPFGWYIPIDGYLSDDIVEFRVAFREASDPVPTPGTAHGIQTHWRTWEWYATPPYCQPTGTFDSDPDGWFDAATYRALRTGATGCPNSGLVLAVWDTLNDPNVLDKDGHYVIWLEWRTTPSGPVFREPVDHHVQLDNTAPKINKLELRTPEGTVVEPCGGASAGTHVLQVFGEFHDDYFLGYRLRLRGGNPPASAYYPSSSTWHQYWDGAPYATNLDQQGTQSTGLQYLRDIDMNDLGASFVECCYVLDLWVSDAAIRHNFNLFYAYPDQPGWAWPNKFLTFAAAP
;
A
#
# COMPACT_ATOMS: atom_id res chain seq x y z
N MET A 1 34.60 -76.08 15.57
CA MET A 1 34.06 -74.86 14.91
C MET A 1 34.45 -73.61 15.71
N ASN A 2 34.43 -72.43 15.08
CA ASN A 2 35.13 -71.24 15.56
C ASN A 2 34.31 -70.33 16.49
N ARG A 3 34.96 -69.82 17.55
CA ARG A 3 34.45 -68.74 18.42
C ARG A 3 33.96 -67.50 17.65
N LYS A 4 34.53 -67.21 16.46
CA LYS A 4 34.13 -66.10 15.59
C LYS A 4 32.67 -66.16 15.13
N VAL A 5 32.07 -67.35 15.02
CA VAL A 5 30.65 -67.50 14.59
C VAL A 5 29.68 -67.06 15.69
N CYS A 6 30.04 -67.26 16.96
CA CYS A 6 29.17 -66.91 18.09
C CYS A 6 29.05 -65.38 18.27
N TRP A 7 30.13 -64.64 18.03
CA TRP A 7 30.11 -63.17 18.11
C TRP A 7 29.24 -62.52 17.03
N LEU A 8 29.26 -63.04 15.78
CA LEU A 8 28.41 -62.52 14.70
C LEU A 8 26.91 -62.65 15.00
N LEU A 9 26.50 -63.76 15.63
CA LEU A 9 25.10 -63.96 16.02
C LEU A 9 24.64 -63.03 17.14
N ILE A 10 25.52 -62.68 18.10
CA ILE A 10 25.19 -61.75 19.19
C ILE A 10 25.04 -60.32 18.67
N VAL A 11 25.92 -59.87 17.76
CA VAL A 11 25.79 -58.55 17.11
C VAL A 11 24.52 -58.48 16.25
N ALA A 12 24.21 -59.54 15.49
CA ALA A 12 22.99 -59.60 14.69
C ALA A 12 21.70 -59.55 15.54
N PHE A 13 21.70 -60.10 16.76
CA PHE A 13 20.52 -60.06 17.64
C PHE A 13 20.35 -58.72 18.37
N LEU A 14 21.43 -57.99 18.65
CA LEU A 14 21.39 -56.66 19.26
C LEU A 14 20.89 -55.57 18.29
N ALA A 15 21.06 -55.76 16.97
CA ALA A 15 20.55 -54.85 15.95
C ALA A 15 19.02 -54.87 15.78
N VAL A 16 18.31 -55.85 16.37
CA VAL A 16 16.86 -56.05 16.22
C VAL A 16 16.06 -55.52 17.43
N LEU A 17 16.73 -54.82 18.35
CA LEU A 17 16.14 -54.26 19.59
C LEU A 17 16.30 -52.74 19.73
N MET A 18 16.72 -52.04 18.67
CA MET A 18 16.53 -50.59 18.59
C MET A 18 15.09 -50.33 18.17
N PRO A 19 14.35 -49.42 18.84
CA PRO A 19 13.11 -48.90 18.26
C PRO A 19 13.47 -48.21 16.94
N ALA A 20 12.63 -48.40 15.92
CA ALA A 20 12.73 -47.55 14.74
C ALA A 20 12.37 -46.12 15.17
N MET A 21 13.35 -45.22 15.16
CA MET A 21 13.04 -43.80 15.04
C MET A 21 12.24 -43.61 13.76
N PRO A 22 11.15 -42.82 13.75
CA PRO A 22 10.52 -42.45 12.50
C PRO A 22 11.58 -41.80 11.61
N ALA A 23 11.68 -42.25 10.36
CA ALA A 23 12.59 -41.64 9.42
C ALA A 23 12.01 -40.28 9.02
N ILE A 24 12.59 -39.21 9.54
CA ILE A 24 12.37 -37.85 9.03
C ILE A 24 12.58 -37.91 7.51
N ALA A 25 11.59 -37.46 6.74
CA ALA A 25 11.52 -37.71 5.31
C ALA A 25 12.75 -37.11 4.60
N GLN A 26 13.56 -37.96 3.97
CA GLN A 26 14.77 -37.51 3.29
C GLN A 26 14.45 -36.88 1.93
N GLY A 27 14.37 -35.55 1.89
CA GLY A 27 14.73 -34.77 0.70
C GLY A 27 13.60 -34.21 -0.15
N THR A 28 12.71 -33.41 0.44
CA THR A 28 12.14 -32.27 -0.29
C THR A 28 13.24 -31.20 -0.43
N ASN A 29 13.51 -30.73 -1.66
CA ASN A 29 14.73 -29.99 -2.01
C ASN A 29 14.43 -28.57 -2.54
N TYR A 30 13.42 -27.93 -1.96
CA TYR A 30 12.99 -26.57 -2.27
C TYR A 30 13.88 -25.49 -1.61
N PRO A 31 14.05 -24.29 -2.18
CA PRO A 31 14.99 -23.29 -1.71
C PRO A 31 14.42 -22.37 -0.60
N LEU A 32 13.98 -22.95 0.53
CA LEU A 32 13.40 -22.20 1.66
C LEU A 32 14.31 -21.05 2.19
N ASP A 33 15.63 -21.20 2.02
CA ASP A 33 16.63 -20.16 2.32
C ASP A 33 16.41 -18.83 1.58
N ALA A 34 15.72 -18.81 0.44
CA ALA A 34 15.39 -17.58 -0.29
C ALA A 34 14.37 -16.72 0.48
N CYS A 35 13.44 -17.36 1.20
CA CYS A 35 12.42 -16.71 2.03
C CYS A 35 12.92 -16.34 3.44
N ARG A 36 14.24 -16.23 3.63
CA ARG A 36 14.85 -15.90 4.93
C ARG A 36 14.51 -14.49 5.43
N MET A 37 14.16 -13.57 4.52
CA MET A 37 13.73 -12.20 4.84
C MET A 37 12.22 -12.10 5.12
N GLY A 38 11.48 -13.20 4.95
CA GLY A 38 10.03 -13.25 4.92
C GLY A 38 9.52 -14.01 3.70
N ALA A 39 8.26 -14.43 3.76
CA ALA A 39 7.56 -15.15 2.71
C ALA A 39 6.05 -14.83 2.73
N PHE A 40 5.38 -15.08 1.60
CA PHE A 40 3.93 -14.95 1.48
C PHE A 40 3.31 -16.02 0.57
N SER A 41 1.98 -16.09 0.55
CA SER A 41 1.13 -16.73 -0.48
C SER A 41 0.12 -15.71 -1.01
N THR A 42 -0.72 -16.06 -2.00
CA THR A 42 -1.61 -15.12 -2.72
C THR A 42 -2.97 -15.76 -3.05
N GLU A 43 -4.08 -15.05 -2.85
CA GLU A 43 -5.46 -15.50 -3.13
C GLU A 43 -5.66 -16.15 -4.52
N GLU A 44 -4.93 -15.68 -5.55
CA GLU A 44 -5.16 -16.07 -6.94
C GLU A 44 -3.93 -16.71 -7.64
N ASP A 45 -4.17 -17.88 -8.25
CA ASP A 45 -3.30 -18.60 -9.19
C ASP A 45 -2.70 -17.68 -10.26
N PHE A 46 -1.38 -17.77 -10.53
CA PHE A 46 -0.77 -16.95 -11.58
C PHE A 46 0.37 -17.60 -12.38
N MET A 47 0.77 -16.91 -13.44
CA MET A 47 1.88 -17.28 -14.31
C MET A 47 3.03 -16.29 -14.16
N MET A 48 4.15 -16.74 -13.61
CA MET A 48 5.43 -16.04 -13.61
C MET A 48 5.89 -15.82 -15.08
N ARG A 49 6.26 -14.58 -15.44
CA ARG A 49 6.66 -14.24 -16.83
C ARG A 49 8.16 -14.01 -17.00
N GLU A 50 8.86 -13.65 -15.94
CA GLU A 50 10.31 -13.45 -15.90
C GLU A 50 10.91 -14.20 -14.71
N GLY A 51 12.17 -14.65 -14.81
CA GLY A 51 12.78 -15.58 -13.84
C GLY A 51 12.62 -17.07 -14.20
N GLU A 52 13.03 -17.96 -13.31
CA GLU A 52 12.94 -19.43 -13.46
C GLU A 52 12.82 -20.10 -12.06
N PRO A 53 11.67 -20.68 -11.69
CA PRO A 53 11.51 -21.40 -10.43
C PRO A 53 12.41 -22.64 -10.33
N TYR A 54 12.69 -23.10 -9.11
CA TYR A 54 13.63 -24.20 -8.84
C TYR A 54 13.26 -25.56 -9.46
N ASP A 55 11.99 -25.75 -9.83
CA ASP A 55 11.45 -26.92 -10.52
C ASP A 55 11.23 -26.70 -12.04
N GLY A 56 11.43 -25.47 -12.52
CA GLY A 56 11.20 -25.05 -13.90
C GLY A 56 9.71 -24.88 -14.29
N ASN A 57 8.78 -24.84 -13.34
CA ASN A 57 7.36 -24.64 -13.60
C ASN A 57 6.94 -23.17 -13.40
N PRO A 58 6.60 -22.40 -14.46
CA PRO A 58 6.25 -20.98 -14.32
C PRO A 58 4.82 -20.72 -13.82
N TYR A 59 4.00 -21.75 -13.62
CA TYR A 59 2.75 -21.63 -12.86
C TYR A 59 3.07 -21.55 -11.37
N ILE A 60 2.45 -20.60 -10.69
CA ILE A 60 2.47 -20.39 -9.25
C ILE A 60 1.05 -20.60 -8.76
N SER A 61 0.85 -21.41 -7.72
CA SER A 61 -0.47 -21.59 -7.11
C SER A 61 -0.66 -20.73 -5.87
N ASP A 62 -1.93 -20.50 -5.57
CA ASP A 62 -2.48 -20.04 -4.28
C ASP A 62 -1.78 -20.57 -3.01
N GLY A 63 -1.19 -21.77 -3.07
CA GLY A 63 -0.53 -22.44 -1.96
C GLY A 63 1.00 -22.53 -2.04
N ASP A 64 1.65 -21.77 -2.93
CA ASP A 64 3.11 -21.74 -3.05
C ASP A 64 3.75 -20.66 -2.15
N VAL A 65 4.89 -20.97 -1.52
CA VAL A 65 5.59 -20.03 -0.63
C VAL A 65 6.54 -19.16 -1.45
N LEU A 66 6.32 -17.85 -1.45
CA LEU A 66 6.97 -16.86 -2.31
C LEU A 66 7.81 -15.85 -1.54
N SER A 67 8.92 -15.38 -2.14
CA SER A 67 9.65 -14.21 -1.66
C SER A 67 9.34 -12.96 -2.48
N SER A 68 9.47 -11.78 -1.88
CA SER A 68 9.37 -10.49 -2.58
C SER A 68 10.55 -10.21 -3.53
N SER A 69 11.57 -11.08 -3.56
CA SER A 69 12.63 -11.05 -4.58
C SER A 69 12.28 -11.79 -5.87
N GLY A 70 11.11 -12.45 -5.95
CA GLY A 70 10.72 -13.26 -7.12
C GLY A 70 11.17 -14.72 -7.06
N ASP A 71 11.53 -15.24 -5.89
CA ASP A 71 11.90 -16.65 -5.72
C ASP A 71 10.70 -17.47 -5.22
N VAL A 72 10.45 -18.61 -5.85
CA VAL A 72 9.55 -19.64 -5.30
C VAL A 72 10.34 -20.45 -4.28
N CYS A 73 10.00 -20.32 -3.00
CA CYS A 73 10.74 -20.91 -1.89
C CYS A 73 10.31 -22.35 -1.58
N ALA A 74 9.03 -22.67 -1.74
CA ALA A 74 8.45 -24.00 -1.64
C ALA A 74 7.15 -24.07 -2.45
N ARG A 75 6.76 -25.27 -2.92
CA ARG A 75 5.42 -25.51 -3.47
C ARG A 75 4.42 -25.95 -2.40
N ASN A 76 3.12 -25.79 -2.65
CA ASN A 76 2.07 -26.40 -1.81
C ASN A 76 2.32 -27.90 -1.59
N ALA A 77 2.60 -28.62 -2.68
CA ALA A 77 2.95 -30.04 -2.67
C ALA A 77 4.27 -30.38 -1.95
N ASP A 78 5.18 -29.43 -1.75
CA ASP A 78 6.42 -29.61 -0.96
C ASP A 78 6.15 -29.44 0.56
N LEU A 79 5.15 -28.65 0.93
CA LEU A 79 4.65 -28.52 2.32
C LEU A 79 3.81 -29.74 2.73
N LEU A 80 2.88 -30.15 1.85
CA LEU A 80 1.99 -31.29 2.05
C LEU A 80 2.69 -32.66 1.97
N ALA A 81 3.95 -32.72 1.53
CA ALA A 81 4.67 -33.96 1.19
C ALA A 81 4.62 -35.06 2.27
N ALA A 82 4.63 -34.70 3.56
CA ALA A 82 4.57 -35.67 4.66
C ALA A 82 3.21 -36.41 4.77
N PHE A 83 2.11 -35.79 4.31
CA PHE A 83 0.76 -36.34 4.40
C PHE A 83 0.41 -37.29 3.24
N TYR A 84 1.11 -37.19 2.09
CA TYR A 84 0.85 -37.95 0.87
C TYR A 84 1.98 -38.92 0.50
N ALA A 85 2.51 -39.67 1.46
CA ALA A 85 3.72 -40.50 1.32
C ALA A 85 3.77 -41.53 0.15
N THR A 86 2.66 -41.78 -0.57
CA THR A 86 2.61 -42.61 -1.79
C THR A 86 1.85 -41.99 -2.97
N ALA A 87 1.51 -40.70 -2.90
CA ALA A 87 0.77 -39.97 -3.94
C ALA A 87 1.49 -38.65 -4.28
N ARG A 88 1.09 -37.98 -5.36
CA ARG A 88 1.33 -36.54 -5.47
C ARG A 88 0.25 -35.86 -4.61
N PRO A 89 0.58 -34.89 -3.74
CA PRO A 89 -0.43 -34.03 -3.14
C PRO A 89 -1.32 -33.39 -4.23
N PRO A 90 -2.60 -33.15 -3.96
CA PRO A 90 -3.33 -32.08 -4.63
C PRO A 90 -2.70 -30.72 -4.25
N ASP A 91 -3.03 -29.68 -5.01
CA ASP A 91 -2.96 -28.31 -4.49
C ASP A 91 -4.22 -28.06 -3.65
N LEU A 92 -4.07 -27.37 -2.51
CA LEU A 92 -5.13 -27.08 -1.54
C LEU A 92 -5.13 -25.60 -1.08
N GLY A 93 -4.39 -24.71 -1.77
CA GLY A 93 -4.10 -23.36 -1.29
C GLY A 93 -3.24 -23.33 -0.02
N LEU A 94 -2.95 -22.13 0.47
CA LEU A 94 -2.42 -21.87 1.81
C LEU A 94 -3.30 -20.81 2.45
N ASP A 95 -3.77 -21.08 3.66
CA ASP A 95 -4.67 -20.20 4.42
C ASP A 95 -3.95 -19.56 5.62
N ALA A 96 -2.76 -20.06 5.99
CA ALA A 96 -1.83 -19.33 6.85
C ALA A 96 -0.41 -19.89 6.71
N LEU A 97 0.59 -19.12 7.13
CA LEU A 97 2.00 -19.49 7.00
C LEU A 97 2.88 -18.94 8.13
N ASP A 98 3.67 -19.80 8.77
CA ASP A 98 4.71 -19.40 9.71
C ASP A 98 5.98 -20.27 9.62
N ILE A 99 7.10 -19.68 9.19
CA ILE A 99 8.38 -20.40 9.03
C ILE A 99 9.13 -20.44 10.37
N LEU A 100 9.04 -21.58 11.06
CA LEU A 100 9.58 -21.77 12.42
C LEU A 100 11.09 -22.07 12.43
N ASP A 101 11.59 -22.87 11.48
CA ASP A 101 13.04 -23.07 11.26
C ASP A 101 13.34 -23.34 9.77
N ILE A 102 14.17 -22.48 9.16
CA ILE A 102 14.59 -22.57 7.75
C ILE A 102 15.55 -23.75 7.52
N THR A 103 16.39 -24.06 8.51
CA THR A 103 17.47 -25.06 8.43
C THR A 103 16.91 -26.48 8.45
N ASP A 104 16.03 -26.74 9.43
CA ASP A 104 15.34 -28.02 9.60
C ASP A 104 13.99 -28.06 8.85
N ARG A 105 13.65 -26.98 8.12
CA ARG A 105 12.47 -26.83 7.23
C ARG A 105 11.14 -27.04 7.95
N ILE A 106 11.05 -26.54 9.17
CA ILE A 106 9.84 -26.58 9.99
C ILE A 106 9.00 -25.35 9.62
N VAL A 107 7.87 -25.59 8.96
CA VAL A 107 6.87 -24.59 8.61
C VAL A 107 5.54 -25.05 9.19
N ALA A 108 4.81 -24.12 9.81
CA ALA A 108 3.44 -24.30 10.26
C ALA A 108 2.50 -23.60 9.26
N PHE A 109 1.36 -24.22 8.93
CA PHE A 109 0.46 -23.69 7.89
C PHE A 109 -0.96 -24.29 7.99
N SER A 110 -1.95 -23.61 7.42
CA SER A 110 -3.30 -24.10 7.07
C SER A 110 -3.45 -24.14 5.55
N THR A 111 -4.56 -24.69 5.06
CA THR A 111 -4.86 -24.81 3.62
C THR A 111 -6.32 -24.48 3.36
N GLU A 112 -6.62 -23.59 2.42
CA GLU A 112 -7.99 -23.22 1.98
C GLU A 112 -8.90 -24.45 1.76
N LEU A 113 -8.37 -25.55 1.22
CA LEU A 113 -9.17 -26.74 0.93
C LEU A 113 -8.96 -27.92 1.91
N ASP A 114 -10.08 -28.42 2.45
CA ASP A 114 -10.21 -29.72 3.11
C ASP A 114 -9.50 -30.86 2.34
N ASP A 115 -8.73 -31.70 3.04
CA ASP A 115 -8.14 -32.90 2.41
C ASP A 115 -9.24 -33.86 1.89
N PRO A 116 -9.23 -34.24 0.59
CA PRO A 116 -10.24 -35.14 0.02
C PRO A 116 -10.34 -36.56 0.63
N GLU A 117 -9.38 -36.97 1.48
CA GLU A 117 -9.43 -38.21 2.25
C GLU A 117 -9.78 -38.01 3.75
N GLY A 118 -9.94 -36.77 4.21
CA GLY A 118 -10.29 -36.40 5.58
C GLY A 118 -9.16 -36.55 6.61
N ARG A 119 -7.88 -36.50 6.20
CA ARG A 119 -6.73 -36.57 7.11
C ARG A 119 -6.61 -35.33 8.01
N PHE A 120 -6.94 -34.17 7.46
CA PHE A 120 -7.05 -32.87 8.11
C PHE A 120 -8.22 -32.10 7.47
N THR A 121 -8.57 -30.96 8.04
CA THR A 121 -9.56 -29.99 7.51
C THR A 121 -8.91 -28.63 7.33
N ALA A 122 -9.52 -27.71 6.57
CA ALA A 122 -8.90 -26.45 6.14
C ALA A 122 -8.27 -25.64 7.30
N GLY A 123 -9.08 -25.33 8.32
CA GLY A 123 -8.66 -24.60 9.52
C GLY A 123 -7.80 -25.40 10.52
N ASP A 124 -7.38 -26.63 10.23
CA ASP A 124 -6.39 -27.32 11.05
C ASP A 124 -4.99 -26.71 10.84
N LEU A 125 -4.20 -26.61 11.91
CA LEU A 125 -2.80 -26.20 11.79
C LEU A 125 -1.90 -27.40 11.51
N LEU A 126 -1.43 -27.52 10.26
CA LEU A 126 -0.47 -28.49 9.77
C LEU A 126 0.98 -28.06 10.04
N PHE A 127 1.89 -29.03 9.97
CA PHE A 127 3.34 -28.82 10.00
C PHE A 127 4.04 -29.70 8.99
N THR A 128 5.07 -29.17 8.33
CA THR A 128 5.86 -29.88 7.30
C THR A 128 6.42 -31.27 7.69
N PRO A 129 6.73 -31.59 8.97
CA PRO A 129 7.18 -32.94 9.32
C PRO A 129 6.03 -33.96 9.52
N GLY A 130 4.77 -33.58 9.28
CA GLY A 130 3.62 -34.50 9.20
C GLY A 130 2.73 -34.61 10.43
N PHE A 131 2.68 -33.59 11.29
CA PHE A 131 1.76 -33.52 12.43
C PHE A 131 0.70 -32.42 12.25
N VAL A 132 -0.40 -32.52 12.99
CA VAL A 132 -1.59 -31.65 12.88
C VAL A 132 -2.10 -31.29 14.27
N ILE A 133 -2.33 -30.00 14.50
CA ILE A 133 -3.09 -29.47 15.64
C ILE A 133 -4.47 -29.05 15.08
N PRO A 134 -5.55 -29.76 15.42
CA PRO A 134 -6.83 -29.50 14.77
C PRO A 134 -7.45 -28.17 15.22
N ASN A 135 -8.22 -27.52 14.35
CA ASN A 135 -8.79 -26.18 14.59
C ASN A 135 -9.43 -26.04 15.98
N VAL A 136 -10.27 -27.02 16.33
CA VAL A 136 -10.98 -27.10 17.61
C VAL A 136 -10.08 -27.05 18.86
N ALA A 137 -8.78 -27.31 18.75
CA ALA A 137 -7.81 -27.17 19.84
C ALA A 137 -7.25 -25.74 19.99
N LEU A 138 -7.15 -24.98 18.89
CA LEU A 138 -6.83 -23.54 18.89
C LEU A 138 -8.00 -22.75 19.47
N VAL A 139 -9.24 -23.03 19.03
CA VAL A 139 -10.44 -22.28 19.44
C VAL A 139 -11.11 -22.77 20.74
N ALA A 140 -10.71 -23.93 21.28
CA ALA A 140 -11.20 -24.45 22.57
C ALA A 140 -11.19 -23.45 23.76
N PRO A 141 -10.16 -22.59 23.95
CA PRO A 141 -10.15 -21.60 25.02
C PRO A 141 -11.33 -20.61 24.97
N PHE A 142 -11.90 -20.39 23.79
CA PHE A 142 -12.98 -19.44 23.53
C PHE A 142 -14.38 -20.06 23.64
N GLY A 143 -14.46 -21.38 23.82
CA GLY A 143 -15.71 -22.14 23.93
C GLY A 143 -16.32 -22.61 22.60
N ILE A 144 -15.57 -22.49 21.50
CA ILE A 144 -15.94 -23.02 20.19
C ILE A 144 -15.61 -24.53 20.17
N THR A 145 -16.43 -25.34 19.47
CA THR A 145 -16.35 -26.81 19.49
C THR A 145 -16.56 -27.45 18.11
N TYR A 146 -16.29 -26.69 17.06
CA TYR A 146 -16.39 -27.06 15.65
C TYR A 146 -15.29 -26.31 14.89
N ASP A 147 -14.96 -26.77 13.68
CA ASP A 147 -13.96 -26.12 12.81
C ASP A 147 -14.52 -24.81 12.23
N ILE A 148 -13.69 -23.77 12.15
CA ILE A 148 -14.13 -22.40 11.86
C ILE A 148 -13.11 -21.59 11.02
N GLY A 149 -12.19 -22.27 10.32
CA GLY A 149 -11.14 -21.64 9.49
C GLY A 149 -9.88 -21.21 10.27
N LEU A 150 -8.79 -20.86 9.57
CA LEU A 150 -7.51 -20.46 10.16
C LEU A 150 -6.65 -19.58 9.21
N ASP A 151 -7.08 -18.34 9.04
CA ASP A 151 -6.59 -17.39 8.03
C ASP A 151 -5.24 -16.73 8.41
N ALA A 152 -4.75 -16.97 9.61
CA ALA A 152 -3.43 -16.49 10.02
C ALA A 152 -2.87 -17.31 11.17
N VAL A 153 -1.54 -17.42 11.23
CA VAL A 153 -0.84 -18.08 12.35
C VAL A 153 0.51 -17.44 12.62
N GLN A 154 0.79 -17.13 13.88
CA GLN A 154 2.10 -16.63 14.31
C GLN A 154 2.50 -17.19 15.70
N PHE A 155 3.55 -18.00 15.74
CA PHE A 155 4.16 -18.50 16.96
C PHE A 155 5.00 -17.45 17.68
N LEU A 156 4.67 -17.21 18.96
CA LEU A 156 5.44 -16.37 19.87
C LEU A 156 6.23 -17.23 20.87
N GLY A 157 7.43 -16.79 21.24
CA GLY A 157 8.34 -17.45 22.18
C GLY A 157 9.78 -17.44 21.70
N THR A 158 10.71 -17.98 22.51
CA THR A 158 12.09 -18.18 22.03
C THR A 158 12.16 -19.37 21.06
N PRO A 159 13.14 -19.41 20.13
CA PRO A 159 13.32 -20.54 19.22
C PRO A 159 13.45 -21.88 19.96
N GLU A 160 14.13 -21.91 21.12
CA GLU A 160 14.22 -23.12 21.94
C GLU A 160 12.89 -23.47 22.61
N GLY A 161 12.02 -22.51 22.92
CA GLY A 161 10.63 -22.75 23.33
C GLY A 161 9.84 -23.47 22.23
N ILE A 162 9.84 -22.88 21.02
CA ILE A 162 9.10 -23.37 19.86
C ILE A 162 9.60 -24.76 19.44
N LEU A 163 10.91 -24.97 19.29
CA LEU A 163 11.47 -26.27 18.90
C LEU A 163 11.20 -27.37 19.95
N ARG A 164 11.23 -27.07 21.25
CA ARG A 164 10.86 -28.03 22.30
C ARG A 164 9.36 -28.34 22.33
N PHE A 165 8.52 -27.44 21.83
CA PHE A 165 7.10 -27.71 21.61
C PHE A 165 6.88 -28.59 20.36
N MET A 166 7.60 -28.33 19.25
CA MET A 166 7.63 -29.19 18.05
C MET A 166 8.00 -30.64 18.42
N ASP A 167 9.12 -30.85 19.14
CA ASP A 167 9.55 -32.16 19.67
C ASP A 167 8.44 -32.88 20.46
N ALA A 168 7.63 -32.13 21.20
CA ALA A 168 6.54 -32.66 22.02
C ALA A 168 5.33 -33.08 21.17
N ILE A 169 4.87 -32.24 20.24
CA ILE A 169 3.70 -32.54 19.39
C ILE A 169 4.01 -33.58 18.32
N ALA A 170 5.27 -33.72 17.88
CA ALA A 170 5.71 -34.73 16.90
C ALA A 170 5.47 -36.19 17.32
N ASN A 171 5.10 -36.43 18.59
CA ASN A 171 4.76 -37.74 19.14
C ASN A 171 3.26 -37.85 19.53
N MET A 172 2.43 -36.91 19.08
CA MET A 172 0.97 -36.85 19.32
C MET A 172 0.23 -36.96 17.98
N SER A 173 -0.99 -37.49 18.00
CA SER A 173 -1.87 -37.55 16.81
C SER A 173 -2.99 -36.51 16.90
N ARG A 174 -3.62 -36.21 15.76
CA ARG A 174 -4.78 -35.31 15.66
C ARG A 174 -5.87 -35.69 16.67
N GLU A 175 -6.14 -36.99 16.83
CA GLU A 175 -7.14 -37.52 17.76
C GLU A 175 -6.82 -37.22 19.23
N ALA A 176 -5.54 -37.14 19.62
CA ALA A 176 -5.16 -36.81 21.00
C ALA A 176 -5.56 -35.37 21.38
N PHE A 177 -5.62 -34.47 20.39
CA PHE A 177 -6.17 -33.12 20.55
C PHE A 177 -7.70 -33.12 20.42
N LEU A 178 -8.31 -33.92 19.53
CA LEU A 178 -9.77 -34.03 19.43
C LEU A 178 -10.42 -34.61 20.72
N GLU A 179 -9.79 -35.61 21.35
CA GLU A 179 -10.23 -36.19 22.63
C GLU A 179 -10.02 -35.24 23.82
N ASN A 180 -9.08 -34.30 23.71
CA ASN A 180 -8.74 -33.34 24.77
C ASN A 180 -8.25 -32.00 24.18
N PRO A 181 -9.14 -31.12 23.68
CA PRO A 181 -8.74 -29.87 23.04
C PRO A 181 -7.94 -28.94 23.98
N GLY A 182 -8.22 -29.01 25.28
CA GLY A 182 -7.45 -28.33 26.32
C GLY A 182 -6.01 -28.82 26.50
N LEU A 183 -5.53 -29.81 25.74
CA LEU A 183 -4.14 -30.24 25.69
C LEU A 183 -3.23 -29.14 25.12
N LEU A 184 -3.64 -28.46 24.06
CA LEU A 184 -2.81 -27.46 23.38
C LEU A 184 -2.38 -26.35 24.35
N LYS A 185 -3.34 -25.72 25.02
CA LYS A 185 -3.12 -24.68 26.05
C LYS A 185 -2.16 -25.13 27.18
N GLN A 186 -2.17 -26.42 27.54
CA GLN A 186 -1.25 -26.99 28.54
C GLN A 186 0.18 -27.19 28.01
N LEU A 187 0.35 -27.36 26.69
CA LEU A 187 1.65 -27.43 26.04
C LEU A 187 2.22 -26.03 25.80
N LEU A 188 1.42 -25.09 25.26
CA LEU A 188 1.83 -23.69 25.09
C LEU A 188 2.36 -23.11 26.42
N SER A 189 1.56 -23.24 27.49
CA SER A 189 1.93 -22.83 28.86
C SER A 189 3.10 -23.62 29.47
N ARG A 190 3.52 -24.76 28.90
CA ARG A 190 4.67 -25.56 29.37
C ARG A 190 5.98 -25.13 28.71
N TYR A 191 5.93 -24.74 27.45
CA TYR A 191 7.10 -24.35 26.66
C TYR A 191 7.34 -22.83 26.64
N GLU A 192 6.48 -22.07 27.31
CA GLU A 192 6.55 -20.60 27.44
C GLU A 192 6.40 -19.92 26.07
N ILE A 193 5.46 -20.44 25.28
CA ILE A 193 5.11 -19.98 23.93
C ILE A 193 3.61 -19.63 23.83
N ASP A 194 3.24 -18.92 22.77
CA ASP A 194 1.84 -18.70 22.36
C ASP A 194 1.70 -18.93 20.84
N ILE A 195 0.46 -19.06 20.37
CA ILE A 195 0.09 -19.00 18.96
C ILE A 195 -0.94 -17.89 18.84
N LEU A 196 -0.61 -16.85 18.06
CA LEU A 196 -1.59 -15.88 17.60
C LEU A 196 -2.21 -16.35 16.28
N PHE A 197 -3.50 -16.08 16.06
CA PHE A 197 -4.26 -16.55 14.89
C PHE A 197 -5.57 -15.77 14.65
N SER A 198 -6.13 -15.84 13.44
CA SER A 198 -7.48 -15.38 13.04
C SER A 198 -8.37 -16.59 12.67
N ILE A 199 -9.60 -16.40 12.16
CA ILE A 199 -10.58 -17.45 11.81
C ILE A 199 -11.60 -17.03 10.73
N GLU A 200 -11.80 -17.82 9.68
CA GLU A 200 -12.71 -17.55 8.54
C GLU A 200 -14.15 -17.22 9.00
N GLY A 201 -14.59 -17.89 10.08
CA GLY A 201 -15.97 -17.84 10.54
C GLY A 201 -16.22 -16.97 11.77
N THR A 202 -17.11 -15.98 11.64
CA THR A 202 -17.61 -15.19 12.77
C THR A 202 -18.30 -16.04 13.86
N ALA A 203 -17.70 -16.15 15.06
CA ALA A 203 -18.24 -16.93 16.17
C ALA A 203 -19.24 -16.12 17.04
N TRP A 204 -20.52 -16.16 16.67
CA TRP A 204 -21.60 -15.47 17.38
C TRP A 204 -21.89 -16.05 18.78
N ARG A 205 -21.60 -15.30 19.86
CA ARG A 205 -21.77 -15.74 21.26
C ARG A 205 -22.89 -14.98 22.00
N PRO A 206 -24.09 -15.57 22.21
CA PRO A 206 -25.20 -14.87 22.87
C PRO A 206 -24.89 -14.40 24.31
N GLY A 207 -24.80 -13.08 24.50
CA GLY A 207 -24.53 -12.47 25.80
C GLY A 207 -23.05 -12.28 26.15
N ALA A 208 -22.14 -12.54 25.20
CA ALA A 208 -20.74 -12.14 25.25
C ALA A 208 -20.42 -11.31 23.99
N THR A 209 -19.17 -10.83 23.86
CA THR A 209 -18.66 -10.39 22.56
C THR A 209 -18.66 -11.59 21.60
N SER A 210 -18.94 -11.38 20.32
CA SER A 210 -18.59 -12.35 19.26
C SER A 210 -17.08 -12.64 19.28
N ILE A 211 -16.65 -13.56 18.43
CA ILE A 211 -15.32 -13.45 17.82
C ILE A 211 -15.57 -13.14 16.36
N LEU A 212 -14.81 -12.21 15.84
CA LEU A 212 -14.83 -11.79 14.45
C LEU A 212 -13.71 -12.53 13.71
N ASP A 213 -13.88 -12.66 12.41
CA ASP A 213 -12.82 -13.06 11.48
C ASP A 213 -11.64 -12.08 11.57
N GLY A 214 -11.94 -10.78 11.51
CA GLY A 214 -11.03 -9.69 11.80
C GLY A 214 -10.51 -9.54 13.26
N ASP A 215 -10.62 -10.55 14.13
CA ASP A 215 -10.03 -10.57 15.48
C ASP A 215 -8.73 -11.39 15.54
N LEU A 216 -7.62 -10.77 15.95
CA LEU A 216 -6.39 -11.49 16.31
C LEU A 216 -6.55 -12.15 17.69
N LEU A 217 -6.38 -13.47 17.77
CA LEU A 217 -6.64 -14.32 18.93
C LEU A 217 -5.34 -14.86 19.56
N SER A 218 -5.37 -15.25 20.83
CA SER A 218 -4.28 -15.97 21.51
C SER A 218 -4.74 -17.35 22.02
N ALA A 219 -4.08 -18.42 21.57
CA ALA A 219 -4.39 -19.80 21.95
C ALA A 219 -3.98 -20.12 23.40
N ALA A 220 -2.85 -19.59 23.89
CA ALA A 220 -2.39 -19.82 25.26
C ALA A 220 -3.26 -19.09 26.28
N THR A 221 -3.75 -17.87 25.99
CA THR A 221 -4.57 -17.09 26.94
C THR A 221 -6.06 -17.35 26.78
N GLY A 222 -6.58 -17.47 25.56
CA GLY A 222 -8.01 -17.46 25.25
C GLY A 222 -8.63 -16.06 25.26
N THR A 223 -7.88 -15.04 24.80
CA THR A 223 -8.36 -13.66 24.62
C THR A 223 -8.23 -13.20 23.18
N VAL A 224 -9.13 -12.32 22.75
CA VAL A 224 -8.86 -11.42 21.62
C VAL A 224 -7.71 -10.50 22.04
N VAL A 225 -6.68 -10.43 21.23
CA VAL A 225 -5.45 -9.65 21.42
C VAL A 225 -5.61 -8.25 20.82
N ALA A 226 -6.12 -8.18 19.59
CA ALA A 226 -6.53 -6.94 18.93
C ALA A 226 -7.65 -7.26 17.95
N GLY A 227 -8.70 -6.44 17.92
CA GLY A 227 -9.74 -6.53 16.89
C GLY A 227 -9.47 -5.55 15.75
N ASN A 228 -10.18 -5.73 14.66
CA ASN A 228 -10.25 -4.82 13.51
C ASN A 228 -10.46 -3.33 13.93
N ASP A 229 -11.18 -3.07 15.03
CA ASP A 229 -11.40 -1.72 15.60
C ASP A 229 -10.18 -1.10 16.32
N VAL A 230 -9.14 -1.89 16.57
CA VAL A 230 -7.84 -1.48 17.14
C VAL A 230 -6.77 -1.47 16.05
N LEU A 231 -6.79 -2.44 15.13
CA LEU A 231 -5.78 -2.61 14.07
C LEU A 231 -5.84 -1.53 12.98
N LEU A 232 -7.04 -1.19 12.51
CA LEU A 232 -7.23 -0.29 11.37
C LEU A 232 -7.50 1.18 11.78
N PRO A 233 -6.88 2.18 11.11
CA PRO A 233 -6.98 3.60 11.44
C PRO A 233 -8.43 4.11 11.56
N SER A 234 -8.69 5.10 12.42
CA SER A 234 -10.05 5.57 12.74
C SER A 234 -10.84 6.20 11.59
N SER A 235 -10.21 6.43 10.43
CA SER A 235 -10.87 6.80 9.16
C SER A 235 -11.56 5.60 8.48
N VAL A 236 -11.05 4.39 8.68
CA VAL A 236 -11.60 3.13 8.14
C VAL A 236 -12.82 2.70 8.98
N PRO A 237 -13.92 2.19 8.41
CA PRO A 237 -15.10 1.74 9.16
C PRO A 237 -14.94 0.37 9.87
N ALA A 238 -13.71 -0.04 10.21
CA ALA A 238 -13.35 -1.37 10.71
C ALA A 238 -13.79 -1.65 12.15
N GLY A 239 -14.41 -2.81 12.37
CA GLY A 239 -14.89 -3.33 13.66
C GLY A 239 -16.41 -3.39 13.77
N LEU A 240 -16.96 -4.61 13.84
CA LEU A 240 -18.36 -4.83 14.18
C LEU A 240 -18.59 -4.89 15.71
N PRO A 241 -19.77 -4.45 16.21
CA PRO A 241 -20.86 -3.77 15.51
C PRO A 241 -20.76 -2.22 15.61
N SER A 242 -19.57 -1.68 15.92
CA SER A 242 -19.37 -0.31 16.41
C SER A 242 -18.94 0.70 15.34
N ARG A 243 -18.06 0.31 14.41
CA ARG A 243 -17.49 1.16 13.35
C ARG A 243 -18.09 0.82 11.97
N GLY A 244 -18.43 -0.45 11.71
CA GLY A 244 -19.43 -0.81 10.69
C GLY A 244 -19.14 -2.00 9.77
N VAL A 245 -17.89 -2.42 9.62
CA VAL A 245 -17.44 -3.49 8.70
C VAL A 245 -16.41 -4.37 9.41
N ASP A 246 -16.43 -5.68 9.19
CA ASP A 246 -15.26 -6.54 9.43
C ASP A 246 -14.49 -6.70 8.12
N PHE A 247 -13.17 -6.64 8.18
CA PHE A 247 -12.27 -6.72 7.02
C PHE A 247 -11.49 -8.03 6.95
N GLY A 248 -11.75 -9.05 7.78
CA GLY A 248 -10.89 -10.25 7.86
C GLY A 248 -9.50 -9.98 8.46
N LEU A 249 -8.64 -11.00 8.43
CA LEU A 249 -7.22 -11.02 8.85
C LEU A 249 -6.51 -12.28 8.31
N ASP A 250 -6.11 -12.26 7.06
CA ASP A 250 -5.71 -13.42 6.21
C ASP A 250 -4.19 -13.49 6.03
N ALA A 251 -3.49 -12.58 6.70
CA ALA A 251 -2.06 -12.61 6.86
C ALA A 251 -1.70 -11.88 8.15
N VAL A 252 -0.85 -12.46 8.99
CA VAL A 252 -0.34 -11.82 10.22
C VAL A 252 1.10 -12.24 10.50
N ALA A 253 2.01 -11.27 10.60
CA ALA A 253 3.37 -11.49 11.09
C ALA A 253 3.79 -10.44 12.13
N THR A 254 4.64 -10.84 13.08
CA THR A 254 5.21 -9.98 14.13
C THR A 254 6.48 -10.59 14.74
N SER A 255 7.19 -9.87 15.60
CA SER A 255 8.32 -10.40 16.37
C SER A 255 7.86 -11.55 17.27
N ARG A 256 8.51 -12.72 17.17
CA ARG A 256 8.23 -13.84 18.09
C ARG A 256 8.55 -13.51 19.55
N ILE A 257 9.38 -12.50 19.82
CA ILE A 257 9.90 -12.20 21.16
C ILE A 257 9.55 -10.76 21.55
N GLY A 258 8.85 -10.63 22.67
CA GLY A 258 8.50 -9.34 23.30
C GLY A 258 7.45 -9.52 24.39
N LYS A 259 6.99 -8.41 24.98
CA LYS A 259 5.68 -8.32 25.64
C LYS A 259 4.60 -8.08 24.58
N LEU A 260 3.33 -8.30 24.93
CA LEU A 260 2.22 -8.12 23.98
C LEU A 260 2.19 -6.73 23.34
N ASP A 261 2.47 -5.66 24.11
CA ASP A 261 2.53 -4.29 23.58
C ASP A 261 3.65 -4.10 22.53
N GLU A 262 4.79 -4.78 22.73
CA GLU A 262 5.96 -4.73 21.84
C GLU A 262 5.69 -5.55 20.56
N VAL A 263 5.08 -6.72 20.72
CA VAL A 263 4.60 -7.59 19.63
C VAL A 263 3.53 -6.88 18.79
N LEU A 264 2.58 -6.18 19.41
CA LEU A 264 1.58 -5.40 18.68
C LEU A 264 2.20 -4.20 17.95
N SER A 265 3.18 -3.51 18.53
CA SER A 265 3.86 -2.38 17.86
C SER A 265 4.66 -2.78 16.61
N ALA A 266 5.01 -4.06 16.48
CA ALA A 266 5.72 -4.63 15.34
C ALA A 266 4.82 -5.51 14.44
N LEU A 267 3.49 -5.44 14.62
CA LEU A 267 2.53 -6.26 13.89
C LEU A 267 2.32 -5.74 12.46
N VAL A 268 2.43 -6.63 11.49
CA VAL A 268 2.02 -6.45 10.10
C VAL A 268 0.95 -7.48 9.72
N PHE A 269 0.03 -7.09 8.85
CA PHE A 269 -1.15 -7.90 8.51
C PHE A 269 -1.76 -7.56 7.14
N SER A 270 -2.61 -8.42 6.59
CA SER A 270 -3.50 -8.17 5.44
C SER A 270 -4.97 -8.42 5.82
N THR A 271 -5.91 -8.29 4.89
CA THR A 271 -7.37 -8.26 5.15
C THR A 271 -8.22 -8.66 3.93
N GLU A 272 -9.08 -9.66 4.06
CA GLU A 272 -10.06 -10.30 3.14
C GLU A 272 -10.81 -9.34 2.19
N ILE A 273 -10.92 -8.06 2.55
CA ILE A 273 -11.49 -7.04 1.67
C ILE A 273 -10.70 -5.73 1.67
N LEU A 274 -10.56 -5.16 0.48
CA LEU A 274 -10.01 -3.83 0.22
C LEU A 274 -10.82 -2.67 0.82
N TYR A 275 -10.18 -1.52 0.94
CA TYR A 275 -10.81 -0.25 1.32
C TYR A 275 -10.40 0.89 0.37
N GLU A 276 -11.36 1.70 -0.07
CA GLU A 276 -11.10 2.90 -0.88
C GLU A 276 -11.69 4.17 -0.25
N SER A 277 -10.89 5.23 -0.13
CA SER A 277 -11.35 6.58 0.17
C SER A 277 -10.44 7.67 -0.42
N GLU A 278 -10.82 8.96 -0.31
CA GLU A 278 -9.98 10.08 -0.74
C GLU A 278 -8.76 10.33 0.18
N GLU A 279 -8.77 9.81 1.42
CA GLU A 279 -7.73 10.07 2.43
C GLU A 279 -6.79 8.87 2.65
N PHE A 280 -7.31 7.63 2.57
CA PHE A 280 -6.57 6.39 2.76
C PHE A 280 -7.28 5.23 2.05
N SER A 281 -6.52 4.39 1.35
CA SER A 281 -6.99 3.20 0.64
C SER A 281 -5.95 2.09 0.77
N PHE A 282 -6.37 0.84 0.73
CA PHE A 282 -5.52 -0.37 0.68
C PHE A 282 -6.24 -1.48 -0.08
N THR A 283 -5.48 -2.39 -0.68
CA THR A 283 -5.98 -3.64 -1.26
C THR A 283 -5.95 -4.79 -0.25
N ASP A 284 -6.72 -5.82 -0.57
CA ASP A 284 -6.94 -7.04 0.20
C ASP A 284 -5.59 -7.75 0.48
N GLY A 285 -4.68 -7.69 -0.50
CA GLY A 285 -3.31 -8.19 -0.43
C GLY A 285 -2.20 -7.15 -0.14
N ASP A 286 -2.51 -5.96 0.38
CA ASP A 286 -1.50 -5.00 0.86
C ASP A 286 -1.09 -5.32 2.31
N VAL A 287 0.21 -5.50 2.56
CA VAL A 287 0.72 -5.67 3.93
C VAL A 287 0.67 -4.33 4.66
N LEU A 288 -0.30 -4.22 5.56
CA LEU A 288 -0.49 -3.14 6.50
C LEU A 288 0.41 -3.31 7.73
N LYS A 289 0.68 -2.20 8.43
CA LYS A 289 1.41 -2.16 9.70
C LYS A 289 0.58 -1.44 10.76
N PHE A 290 0.55 -2.03 11.94
CA PHE A 290 -0.19 -1.50 13.10
C PHE A 290 0.18 -0.04 13.40
N GLY A 291 -0.78 0.86 13.18
CA GLY A 291 -0.66 2.30 13.43
C GLY A 291 0.14 3.12 12.40
N ASP A 292 0.73 2.50 11.37
CA ASP A 292 1.65 3.17 10.41
C ASP A 292 1.10 3.25 8.97
N GLY A 293 0.10 2.42 8.61
CA GLY A 293 -0.51 2.38 7.26
C GLY A 293 -0.04 1.19 6.43
N ILE A 294 0.05 1.35 5.10
CA ILE A 294 0.62 0.31 4.21
C ILE A 294 2.15 0.27 4.39
N GLN A 295 2.70 -0.91 4.66
CA GLN A 295 4.14 -1.18 4.68
C GLN A 295 4.64 -1.70 3.32
N ALA A 296 3.89 -2.58 2.65
CA ALA A 296 4.18 -3.04 1.30
C ALA A 296 2.87 -3.26 0.52
N THR A 297 2.82 -2.87 -0.75
CA THR A 297 1.63 -3.13 -1.58
C THR A 297 1.68 -4.53 -2.20
N ASN A 298 0.53 -5.11 -2.52
CA ASN A 298 0.44 -6.40 -3.22
C ASN A 298 1.31 -6.41 -4.49
N ALA A 299 1.16 -5.37 -5.31
CA ALA A 299 1.94 -5.15 -6.52
C ALA A 299 3.47 -5.10 -6.29
N SER A 300 3.93 -4.64 -5.12
CA SER A 300 5.36 -4.64 -4.77
C SER A 300 5.87 -6.04 -4.42
N LEU A 301 5.09 -6.86 -3.71
CA LEU A 301 5.43 -8.22 -3.32
C LEU A 301 5.53 -9.15 -4.55
N ILE A 302 4.52 -9.09 -5.43
CA ILE A 302 4.45 -9.95 -6.63
C ILE A 302 5.35 -9.48 -7.77
N SER A 303 5.93 -8.27 -7.69
CA SER A 303 6.68 -7.63 -8.78
C SER A 303 7.83 -8.49 -9.33
N GLY A 304 8.55 -9.21 -8.47
CA GLY A 304 9.70 -10.04 -8.84
C GLY A 304 9.37 -11.21 -9.78
N PHE A 305 8.10 -11.65 -9.80
CA PHE A 305 7.62 -12.73 -10.69
C PHE A 305 7.12 -12.21 -12.05
N ALA A 306 7.00 -10.89 -12.20
CA ALA A 306 6.36 -10.20 -13.32
C ALA A 306 5.00 -10.82 -13.72
N PRO A 307 4.02 -10.98 -12.81
CA PRO A 307 2.70 -11.56 -13.13
C PRO A 307 1.97 -10.78 -14.21
N ALA A 308 0.95 -11.40 -14.83
CA ALA A 308 0.11 -10.74 -15.83
C ALA A 308 -1.01 -9.89 -15.24
N ALA A 309 -1.37 -10.15 -13.97
CA ALA A 309 -2.23 -9.30 -13.16
C ALA A 309 -1.41 -8.25 -12.40
N ASP A 310 -2.06 -7.18 -11.98
CA ASP A 310 -1.53 -6.10 -11.13
C ASP A 310 -1.98 -6.19 -9.67
N PHE A 311 -2.83 -7.16 -9.35
CA PHE A 311 -3.29 -7.55 -8.02
C PHE A 311 -3.56 -9.07 -7.99
N LEU A 312 -3.23 -9.74 -6.87
CA LEU A 312 -3.34 -11.20 -6.66
C LEU A 312 -3.70 -11.62 -5.22
N GLY A 313 -3.91 -10.68 -4.30
CA GLY A 313 -4.28 -11.02 -2.92
C GLY A 313 -3.16 -11.57 -2.01
N LEU A 314 -3.48 -11.96 -0.76
CA LEU A 314 -2.45 -12.37 0.22
C LEU A 314 -2.88 -13.30 1.40
N ASP A 315 -3.33 -14.53 1.13
CA ASP A 315 -3.70 -15.59 2.12
C ASP A 315 -2.63 -16.03 3.15
N ALA A 316 -1.41 -15.47 3.10
CA ALA A 316 -0.36 -15.90 4.02
C ALA A 316 0.79 -14.91 4.09
N LEU A 317 1.31 -14.70 5.30
CA LEU A 317 2.51 -13.88 5.55
C LEU A 317 3.32 -14.40 6.74
N THR A 318 4.61 -14.59 6.52
CA THR A 318 5.62 -14.79 7.57
C THR A 318 6.76 -13.81 7.34
N ALA A 319 7.29 -13.20 8.40
CA ALA A 319 8.37 -12.22 8.29
C ALA A 319 9.71 -12.74 8.86
N ALA A 320 10.82 -12.04 8.57
CA ALA A 320 12.14 -12.33 9.14
C ALA A 320 12.10 -12.39 10.69
N GLN A 321 12.97 -13.20 11.30
CA GLN A 321 13.02 -13.37 12.75
C GLN A 321 14.46 -13.28 13.33
N PRO A 322 14.74 -12.32 14.25
CA PRO A 322 13.83 -11.25 14.70
C PRO A 322 13.38 -10.39 13.51
N LEU A 323 12.23 -9.72 13.63
CA LEU A 323 11.83 -8.72 12.65
C LEU A 323 12.97 -7.72 12.48
N GLU A 324 13.53 -7.66 11.27
CA GLU A 324 14.34 -6.52 10.89
C GLU A 324 13.36 -5.36 10.69
N GLU A 325 13.53 -4.26 11.45
CA GLU A 325 12.77 -3.03 11.16
C GLU A 325 13.07 -2.64 9.70
N PRO A 326 12.07 -2.30 8.88
CA PRO A 326 12.30 -1.97 7.48
C PRO A 326 13.32 -0.82 7.37
N GLU A 327 14.28 -0.93 6.45
CA GLU A 327 15.28 0.12 6.27
C GLU A 327 14.60 1.48 6.01
N PRO A 328 15.06 2.58 6.62
CA PRO A 328 14.44 3.89 6.50
C PRO A 328 14.30 4.32 5.03
N MET A 329 13.06 4.57 4.61
CA MET A 329 12.72 4.79 3.20
C MET A 329 11.54 5.75 3.00
N ILE A 330 11.47 6.40 1.85
CA ILE A 330 10.30 7.15 1.38
C ILE A 330 9.32 6.14 0.76
N THR A 331 8.04 6.22 1.13
CA THR A 331 6.98 5.36 0.57
C THR A 331 5.90 6.16 -0.17
N LEU A 332 5.77 7.46 0.13
CA LEU A 332 4.75 8.34 -0.46
C LEU A 332 5.36 9.66 -0.95
N ILE A 333 4.98 10.07 -2.17
CA ILE A 333 5.29 11.38 -2.76
C ILE A 333 3.98 11.99 -3.31
N GLY A 334 3.62 13.18 -2.85
CA GLY A 334 2.36 13.85 -3.22
C GLY A 334 1.11 13.03 -2.88
N ASN A 335 1.14 12.31 -1.75
CA ASN A 335 0.14 11.31 -1.34
C ASN A 335 -0.11 10.23 -2.41
N ARG A 336 0.95 9.84 -3.15
CA ARG A 336 0.96 8.71 -4.09
C ARG A 336 2.07 7.74 -3.72
N SER A 337 1.80 6.46 -3.91
CA SER A 337 2.79 5.39 -3.77
C SER A 337 4.00 5.68 -4.66
N VAL A 338 5.21 5.51 -4.12
CA VAL A 338 6.44 5.55 -4.94
C VAL A 338 6.42 4.47 -6.04
N TRP A 339 5.67 3.39 -5.84
CA TRP A 339 5.48 2.31 -6.81
C TRP A 339 4.57 2.71 -8.01
N ASP A 340 3.79 3.79 -7.91
CA ASP A 340 2.99 4.34 -9.02
C ASP A 340 3.73 5.40 -9.85
N ILE A 341 4.99 5.70 -9.51
CA ILE A 341 5.78 6.77 -10.15
C ILE A 341 6.83 6.14 -11.06
N ASP A 342 6.92 6.64 -12.30
CA ASP A 342 7.91 6.19 -13.29
C ASP A 342 9.33 6.54 -12.81
N GLY A 343 10.02 5.58 -12.18
CA GLY A 343 11.28 5.79 -11.46
C GLY A 343 11.13 6.15 -9.98
N GLY A 344 9.96 5.96 -9.37
CA GLY A 344 9.76 6.24 -7.95
C GLY A 344 10.53 5.31 -7.02
N PHE A 345 10.78 4.06 -7.40
CA PHE A 345 11.66 3.15 -6.66
C PHE A 345 12.66 2.49 -7.63
N VAL A 346 13.89 3.01 -7.70
CA VAL A 346 14.95 2.45 -8.56
C VAL A 346 16.32 2.49 -7.87
N PRO A 347 17.27 1.59 -8.22
CA PRO A 347 18.63 1.64 -7.67
C PRO A 347 19.33 2.98 -7.95
N ILE A 348 20.12 3.48 -6.99
CA ILE A 348 20.76 4.80 -7.04
C ILE A 348 21.43 5.09 -8.39
N GLY A 349 21.11 6.23 -9.02
CA GLY A 349 21.66 6.64 -10.31
C GLY A 349 21.07 5.93 -11.54
N SER A 350 19.97 5.17 -11.37
CA SER A 350 19.13 4.71 -12.48
C SER A 350 18.35 5.88 -13.12
N GLY A 351 17.36 5.58 -13.95
CA GLY A 351 16.48 6.58 -14.55
C GLY A 351 15.01 6.18 -14.47
N GLY A 352 14.16 7.20 -14.52
CA GLY A 352 12.73 7.14 -14.80
C GLY A 352 12.27 8.48 -15.38
N THR A 353 10.97 8.73 -15.45
CA THR A 353 10.42 10.04 -15.88
C THR A 353 9.88 10.90 -14.75
N GLY A 354 9.81 10.40 -13.51
CA GLY A 354 9.33 11.12 -12.33
C GLY A 354 7.85 11.50 -12.35
N LEU A 355 7.09 10.97 -13.31
CA LEU A 355 5.67 11.19 -13.49
C LEU A 355 4.86 10.13 -12.74
N TYR A 356 3.85 10.55 -11.99
CA TYR A 356 2.84 9.65 -11.44
C TYR A 356 1.98 9.08 -12.56
N TRP A 357 1.72 7.78 -12.51
CA TRP A 357 0.83 7.06 -13.41
C TRP A 357 -0.04 6.10 -12.58
N GLN A 358 -1.31 6.47 -12.40
CA GLN A 358 -2.33 5.60 -11.80
C GLN A 358 -2.46 4.31 -12.64
N GLY A 359 -2.08 3.16 -12.07
CA GLY A 359 -1.98 1.90 -12.82
C GLY A 359 -0.75 1.83 -13.73
N LEU A 360 0.43 2.23 -13.22
CA LEU A 360 1.73 2.06 -13.89
C LEU A 360 1.97 0.59 -14.33
N SER A 361 1.51 -0.35 -13.53
CA SER A 361 1.51 -1.80 -13.77
C SER A 361 0.62 -2.25 -14.94
N SER A 362 -0.57 -1.66 -15.11
CA SER A 362 -1.61 -2.13 -16.05
C SER A 362 -1.32 -1.80 -17.51
N GLY A 363 -0.37 -0.89 -17.78
CA GLY A 363 0.04 -0.50 -19.13
C GLY A 363 -1.00 0.28 -19.95
N THR A 364 -2.15 0.64 -19.36
CA THR A 364 -3.24 1.37 -20.03
C THR A 364 -3.48 2.76 -19.40
N PRO A 365 -2.85 3.83 -19.92
CA PRO A 365 -2.84 5.14 -19.24
C PRO A 365 -4.14 5.94 -19.43
N THR A 366 -5.09 5.76 -18.51
CA THR A 366 -6.21 6.68 -18.26
C THR A 366 -6.48 6.74 -16.76
N PRO A 367 -6.33 7.90 -16.07
CA PRO A 367 -5.94 9.22 -16.58
C PRO A 367 -4.48 9.30 -17.07
N PRO A 368 -4.09 10.39 -17.77
CA PRO A 368 -2.73 10.58 -18.25
C PRO A 368 -1.72 10.81 -17.12
N ARG A 369 -0.43 10.61 -17.46
CA ARG A 369 0.73 10.82 -16.60
C ARG A 369 0.73 12.24 -15.98
N ARG A 370 1.06 12.33 -14.69
CA ARG A 370 0.93 13.57 -13.91
C ARG A 370 2.28 13.99 -13.30
N PRO A 371 2.72 15.25 -13.49
CA PRO A 371 3.81 15.83 -12.71
C PRO A 371 3.32 16.24 -11.32
N PHE A 372 4.25 16.67 -10.46
CA PHE A 372 3.97 17.25 -9.15
C PHE A 372 4.30 18.74 -9.13
N GLY A 373 3.79 19.52 -8.17
CA GLY A 373 4.17 20.93 -8.09
C GLY A 373 3.65 21.67 -6.86
N TRP A 374 4.07 22.92 -6.74
CA TRP A 374 3.83 23.80 -5.60
C TRP A 374 4.27 23.16 -4.28
N TYR A 375 3.34 22.66 -3.46
CA TYR A 375 3.66 21.87 -2.26
C TYR A 375 3.53 20.37 -2.53
N ILE A 376 4.60 19.62 -2.24
CA ILE A 376 4.65 18.16 -2.36
C ILE A 376 4.91 17.56 -0.96
N PRO A 377 3.92 16.94 -0.29
CA PRO A 377 4.18 16.11 0.88
C PRO A 377 4.97 14.86 0.49
N ILE A 378 5.93 14.49 1.33
CA ILE A 378 6.80 13.33 1.17
C ILE A 378 6.78 12.59 2.50
N ASP A 379 6.39 11.32 2.49
CA ASP A 379 6.28 10.48 3.70
C ASP A 379 6.92 9.10 3.55
N GLY A 380 7.15 8.43 4.67
CA GLY A 380 7.80 7.14 4.72
C GLY A 380 8.22 6.74 6.13
N TYR A 381 9.03 5.70 6.23
CA TYR A 381 9.40 5.07 7.49
C TYR A 381 10.74 5.59 8.07
N LEU A 382 10.81 5.64 9.41
CA LEU A 382 12.00 5.96 10.19
C LEU A 382 12.12 5.01 11.39
N SER A 383 13.19 4.20 11.40
CA SER A 383 13.54 3.29 12.51
C SER A 383 13.82 4.05 13.81
N ASP A 384 13.64 3.35 14.95
CA ASP A 384 13.64 4.00 16.26
C ASP A 384 15.05 4.37 16.78
N ASP A 385 16.11 3.87 16.11
CA ASP A 385 17.52 4.19 16.40
C ASP A 385 18.02 5.49 15.73
N ILE A 386 17.27 6.04 14.77
CA ILE A 386 17.58 7.34 14.16
C ILE A 386 17.42 8.46 15.18
N VAL A 387 18.38 9.39 15.17
CA VAL A 387 18.35 10.64 15.96
C VAL A 387 18.15 11.90 15.09
N GLU A 388 18.69 11.92 13.87
CA GLU A 388 18.56 13.04 12.92
C GLU A 388 18.21 12.49 11.53
N PHE A 389 17.25 13.08 10.82
CA PHE A 389 16.90 12.71 9.44
C PHE A 389 16.64 13.95 8.55
N ARG A 390 16.69 13.77 7.22
CA ARG A 390 16.21 14.75 6.23
C ARG A 390 15.82 14.06 4.93
N VAL A 391 14.89 14.65 4.17
CA VAL A 391 14.76 14.35 2.74
C VAL A 391 15.72 15.26 1.97
N ALA A 392 16.53 14.68 1.09
CA ALA A 392 17.52 15.38 0.27
C ALA A 392 17.20 15.24 -1.23
N PHE A 393 17.70 16.17 -2.05
CA PHE A 393 17.41 16.19 -3.49
C PHE A 393 18.57 16.66 -4.39
N ARG A 394 18.44 16.35 -5.69
CA ARG A 394 19.30 16.80 -6.81
C ARG A 394 18.48 16.98 -8.10
N GLU A 395 18.97 17.75 -9.06
CA GLU A 395 18.47 17.64 -10.45
C GLU A 395 18.79 16.23 -10.99
N ALA A 396 17.88 15.60 -11.72
CA ALA A 396 18.06 14.22 -12.19
C ALA A 396 19.29 14.05 -13.10
N SER A 397 19.71 15.12 -13.78
CA SER A 397 20.91 15.23 -14.61
C SER A 397 22.23 15.41 -13.84
N ASP A 398 22.19 15.80 -12.56
CA ASP A 398 23.40 15.97 -11.75
C ASP A 398 23.99 14.63 -11.31
N PRO A 399 25.32 14.52 -11.14
CA PRO A 399 25.97 13.32 -10.64
C PRO A 399 25.49 13.00 -9.21
N VAL A 400 25.34 11.71 -8.91
CA VAL A 400 24.96 11.23 -7.58
C VAL A 400 25.91 11.81 -6.52
N PRO A 401 25.40 12.58 -5.54
CA PRO A 401 26.22 13.22 -4.52
C PRO A 401 26.66 12.22 -3.43
N THR A 402 27.68 12.60 -2.66
CA THR A 402 28.03 11.87 -1.44
C THR A 402 26.91 12.08 -0.39
N PRO A 403 26.54 11.07 0.41
CA PRO A 403 25.55 11.24 1.47
C PRO A 403 25.89 12.42 2.38
N GLY A 404 24.89 13.26 2.67
CA GLY A 404 25.06 14.47 3.47
C GLY A 404 25.61 15.69 2.73
N THR A 405 25.93 15.63 1.43
CA THR A 405 26.43 16.79 0.65
C THR A 405 25.41 17.39 -0.31
N ALA A 406 24.19 16.85 -0.38
CA ALA A 406 23.09 17.39 -1.17
C ALA A 406 22.29 18.46 -0.42
N HIS A 407 21.43 19.19 -1.15
CA HIS A 407 20.45 20.09 -0.55
C HIS A 407 19.37 19.27 0.16
N GLY A 408 18.98 19.68 1.36
CA GLY A 408 17.84 19.14 2.09
C GLY A 408 16.58 19.96 1.82
N ILE A 409 15.43 19.29 1.80
CA ILE A 409 14.12 19.95 1.72
C ILE A 409 13.86 20.64 3.07
N GLN A 410 13.62 21.95 3.02
CA GLN A 410 13.26 22.73 4.21
C GLN A 410 11.75 22.65 4.43
N THR A 411 11.30 22.44 5.67
CA THR A 411 9.87 22.33 6.00
C THR A 411 9.57 22.90 7.38
N HIS A 412 8.42 23.57 7.50
CA HIS A 412 7.97 24.29 8.68
C HIS A 412 6.62 23.74 9.16
N TRP A 413 6.62 22.98 10.25
CA TRP A 413 5.42 22.44 10.87
C TRP A 413 4.98 23.26 12.08
N ARG A 414 3.69 23.19 12.42
CA ARG A 414 3.09 23.87 13.57
C ARG A 414 2.52 22.86 14.56
N THR A 415 3.01 22.92 15.80
CA THR A 415 2.80 21.89 16.83
C THR A 415 1.68 22.25 17.81
N TRP A 416 1.13 21.22 18.49
CA TRP A 416 -0.05 21.33 19.33
C TRP A 416 0.12 20.65 20.70
N GLU A 417 -0.42 21.29 21.75
CA GLU A 417 -0.49 20.75 23.10
C GLU A 417 -1.94 20.62 23.59
N TRP A 418 -2.17 19.74 24.56
CA TRP A 418 -3.46 19.58 25.23
C TRP A 418 -3.78 20.77 26.13
N TYR A 419 -4.81 21.53 25.78
CA TYR A 419 -5.41 22.49 26.70
C TYR A 419 -6.37 21.78 27.66
N ALA A 420 -6.25 22.02 28.97
CA ALA A 420 -6.88 21.16 29.98
C ALA A 420 -8.39 21.38 30.20
N THR A 421 -8.95 22.54 29.88
CA THR A 421 -10.37 22.86 30.12
C THR A 421 -10.97 23.83 29.09
N PRO A 422 -11.96 23.39 28.26
CA PRO A 422 -12.25 22.00 27.93
C PRO A 422 -11.01 21.29 27.34
N PRO A 423 -10.99 19.94 27.25
CA PRO A 423 -9.94 19.20 26.56
C PRO A 423 -10.03 19.41 25.04
N TYR A 424 -9.07 20.13 24.47
CA TYR A 424 -8.84 20.24 23.02
C TYR A 424 -7.39 20.66 22.76
N CYS A 425 -6.92 20.37 21.56
CA CYS A 425 -5.59 20.78 21.12
C CYS A 425 -5.54 22.30 20.88
N GLN A 426 -4.49 22.96 21.36
CA GLN A 426 -4.15 24.32 20.97
C GLN A 426 -2.75 24.37 20.33
N PRO A 427 -2.55 25.20 19.29
CA PRO A 427 -1.26 25.27 18.61
C PRO A 427 -0.29 26.15 19.41
N THR A 428 0.82 25.58 19.89
CA THR A 428 1.73 26.21 20.86
C THR A 428 3.10 26.56 20.32
N GLY A 429 3.58 25.88 19.27
CA GLY A 429 4.91 26.12 18.71
C GLY A 429 5.05 25.71 17.25
N THR A 430 6.29 25.51 16.82
CA THR A 430 6.67 24.98 15.51
C THR A 430 7.64 23.81 15.66
N PHE A 431 7.75 23.02 14.59
CA PHE A 431 8.76 21.98 14.41
C PHE A 431 9.36 22.21 13.02
N ASP A 432 10.55 22.80 13.00
CA ASP A 432 11.19 23.33 11.80
C ASP A 432 12.44 22.54 11.48
N SER A 433 12.70 22.29 10.20
CA SER A 433 13.99 21.76 9.77
C SER A 433 15.10 22.79 9.99
N ASP A 434 16.34 22.33 10.15
CA ASP A 434 17.51 23.21 10.06
C ASP A 434 17.75 23.73 8.61
N PRO A 435 18.69 24.67 8.38
CA PRO A 435 18.96 25.21 7.05
C PRO A 435 19.46 24.19 6.02
N ASP A 436 19.95 23.03 6.45
CA ASP A 436 20.38 21.92 5.61
C ASP A 436 19.30 20.81 5.53
N GLY A 437 18.09 21.06 6.05
CA GLY A 437 16.92 20.18 5.99
C GLY A 437 16.79 19.17 7.13
N TRP A 438 17.66 19.20 8.15
CA TRP A 438 17.67 18.19 9.22
C TRP A 438 16.58 18.41 10.27
N PHE A 439 15.95 17.32 10.68
CA PHE A 439 14.96 17.20 11.74
C PHE A 439 15.44 16.28 12.87
N ASP A 440 15.04 16.58 14.11
CA ASP A 440 15.20 15.70 15.27
C ASP A 440 14.15 14.56 15.22
N ALA A 441 14.62 13.33 15.09
CA ALA A 441 13.77 12.18 14.82
C ALA A 441 12.91 11.74 16.02
N ALA A 442 13.43 11.90 17.24
CA ALA A 442 12.69 11.60 18.46
C ALA A 442 11.51 12.59 18.65
N THR A 443 11.73 13.87 18.35
CA THR A 443 10.69 14.90 18.36
C THR A 443 9.65 14.65 17.27
N TYR A 444 10.08 14.28 16.06
CA TYR A 444 9.17 13.86 14.97
C TYR A 444 8.27 12.70 15.38
N ARG A 445 8.83 11.57 15.84
CA ARG A 445 8.05 10.39 16.25
C ARG A 445 7.10 10.72 17.41
N ALA A 446 7.54 11.52 18.38
CA ALA A 446 6.71 11.97 19.50
C ALA A 446 5.55 12.91 19.09
N LEU A 447 5.72 13.71 18.03
CA LEU A 447 4.67 14.57 17.47
C LEU A 447 3.69 13.80 16.58
N ARG A 448 4.15 12.86 15.74
CA ARG A 448 3.29 12.00 14.90
C ARG A 448 2.36 11.15 15.78
N THR A 449 2.91 10.51 16.80
CA THR A 449 2.17 9.65 17.76
C THR A 449 1.42 10.42 18.86
N GLY A 450 1.78 11.68 19.13
CA GLY A 450 1.22 12.48 20.22
C GLY A 450 1.80 12.14 21.61
N ALA A 451 2.89 11.37 21.71
CA ALA A 451 3.51 10.98 22.99
C ALA A 451 3.91 12.16 23.90
N THR A 452 4.10 13.36 23.35
CA THR A 452 4.43 14.60 24.08
C THR A 452 3.31 15.65 24.11
N GLY A 453 2.16 15.42 23.46
CA GLY A 453 1.15 16.47 23.25
C GLY A 453 -0.11 15.95 22.58
N CYS A 454 -0.64 16.70 21.60
CA CYS A 454 -1.64 16.16 20.69
C CYS A 454 -0.96 15.45 19.51
N PRO A 455 -1.48 14.31 19.03
CA PRO A 455 -0.97 13.67 17.82
C PRO A 455 -1.19 14.58 16.61
N ASN A 456 -0.17 14.72 15.77
CA ASN A 456 -0.28 15.33 14.46
C ASN A 456 -0.21 14.22 13.39
N SER A 457 -1.34 13.57 13.12
CA SER A 457 -1.42 12.47 12.14
C SER A 457 -1.15 12.89 10.68
N GLY A 458 -1.13 14.19 10.39
CA GLY A 458 -0.70 14.74 9.09
C GLY A 458 0.79 15.11 9.02
N LEU A 459 1.59 14.71 10.01
CA LEU A 459 3.04 15.00 10.07
C LEU A 459 3.83 13.99 9.21
N VAL A 460 4.14 14.39 7.99
CA VAL A 460 4.98 13.63 7.06
C VAL A 460 6.47 14.02 7.17
N LEU A 461 7.37 13.21 6.61
CA LEU A 461 8.82 13.44 6.63
C LEU A 461 9.23 14.85 6.14
N ALA A 462 8.65 15.34 5.04
CA ALA A 462 8.87 16.70 4.53
C ALA A 462 7.69 17.21 3.69
N VAL A 463 7.57 18.53 3.51
CA VAL A 463 6.66 19.15 2.54
C VAL A 463 7.44 20.16 1.70
N TRP A 464 7.69 19.80 0.45
CA TRP A 464 8.55 20.54 -0.45
C TRP A 464 7.80 21.68 -1.13
N ASP A 465 8.09 22.93 -0.76
CA ASP A 465 7.65 24.12 -1.49
C ASP A 465 8.52 24.33 -2.74
N THR A 466 8.31 23.50 -3.75
CA THR A 466 9.09 23.51 -5.00
C THR A 466 9.07 24.87 -5.70
N LEU A 467 8.00 25.64 -5.54
CA LEU A 467 7.84 26.97 -6.13
C LEU A 467 8.76 28.00 -5.46
N ASN A 468 8.91 27.98 -4.14
CA ASN A 468 9.67 28.98 -3.38
C ASN A 468 11.06 28.51 -2.91
N ASP A 469 11.36 27.21 -2.95
CA ASP A 469 12.68 26.64 -2.61
C ASP A 469 13.79 27.30 -3.48
N PRO A 470 14.82 27.92 -2.88
CA PRO A 470 15.87 28.61 -3.63
C PRO A 470 16.88 27.67 -4.31
N ASN A 471 16.87 26.36 -4.00
CA ASN A 471 17.76 25.36 -4.59
C ASN A 471 17.09 24.57 -5.73
N VAL A 472 15.77 24.66 -5.88
CA VAL A 472 15.03 24.20 -7.06
C VAL A 472 15.20 25.25 -8.17
N LEU A 473 16.18 25.05 -9.04
CA LEU A 473 16.58 26.01 -10.07
C LEU A 473 15.62 26.06 -11.27
N ASP A 474 15.19 24.89 -11.74
CA ASP A 474 14.14 24.73 -12.75
C ASP A 474 12.83 24.37 -12.04
N LYS A 475 11.80 25.20 -12.21
CA LYS A 475 10.51 25.01 -11.52
C LYS A 475 9.63 23.96 -12.20
N ASP A 476 9.95 23.60 -13.44
CA ASP A 476 9.28 22.58 -14.24
C ASP A 476 10.27 21.43 -14.58
N GLY A 477 11.34 21.32 -13.79
CA GLY A 477 12.45 20.39 -13.99
C GLY A 477 12.23 18.99 -13.45
N HIS A 478 13.13 18.09 -13.81
CA HIS A 478 13.17 16.70 -13.35
C HIS A 478 14.21 16.55 -12.23
N TYR A 479 13.76 16.08 -11.07
CA TYR A 479 14.55 15.93 -9.85
C TYR A 479 14.59 14.47 -9.37
N VAL A 480 15.51 14.19 -8.46
CA VAL A 480 15.57 12.94 -7.69
C VAL A 480 15.67 13.28 -6.21
N ILE A 481 14.86 12.61 -5.38
CA ILE A 481 14.85 12.73 -3.92
C ILE A 481 15.21 11.40 -3.24
N TRP A 482 15.64 11.45 -1.98
CA TRP A 482 15.93 10.29 -1.13
C TRP A 482 15.99 10.69 0.35
N LEU A 483 15.86 9.72 1.25
CA LEU A 483 16.04 9.89 2.69
C LEU A 483 17.52 9.80 3.10
N GLU A 484 17.95 10.70 4.00
CA GLU A 484 19.24 10.64 4.68
C GLU A 484 19.05 10.67 6.20
N TRP A 485 19.85 9.91 6.93
CA TRP A 485 19.73 9.81 8.39
C TRP A 485 21.06 9.67 9.12
N ARG A 486 21.02 9.83 10.44
CA ARG A 486 22.11 9.54 11.38
C ARG A 486 21.55 8.80 12.60
N THR A 487 22.30 7.79 13.05
CA THR A 487 22.03 7.01 14.28
C THR A 487 22.79 7.56 15.50
N THR A 488 23.62 8.58 15.31
CA THR A 488 24.28 9.33 16.39
C THR A 488 24.39 10.83 16.01
N PRO A 489 24.27 11.78 16.97
CA PRO A 489 24.28 13.19 16.64
C PRO A 489 25.63 13.63 16.04
N SER A 490 25.60 14.31 14.89
CA SER A 490 26.79 14.60 14.07
C SER A 490 27.62 13.36 13.66
N GLY A 491 26.98 12.18 13.62
CA GLY A 491 27.57 10.93 13.14
C GLY A 491 27.73 10.86 11.61
N PRO A 492 28.13 9.70 11.06
CA PRO A 492 28.10 9.48 9.62
C PRO A 492 26.67 9.61 9.09
N VAL A 493 26.52 10.20 7.90
CA VAL A 493 25.23 10.26 7.20
C VAL A 493 25.05 8.98 6.40
N PHE A 494 23.96 8.28 6.68
CA PHE A 494 23.43 7.18 5.88
C PHE A 494 22.47 7.75 4.83
N ARG A 495 22.26 6.97 3.76
CA ARG A 495 21.38 7.30 2.64
C ARG A 495 20.63 6.04 2.25
N GLU A 496 19.35 6.23 1.95
CA GLU A 496 18.45 5.25 1.38
C GLU A 496 19.04 4.56 0.13
N PRO A 497 18.90 3.24 -0.03
CA PRO A 497 19.55 2.47 -1.11
C PRO A 497 18.94 2.66 -2.51
N VAL A 498 17.95 3.56 -2.66
CA VAL A 498 17.23 3.87 -3.90
C VAL A 498 17.19 5.37 -4.20
N ASP A 499 16.89 5.69 -5.46
CA ASP A 499 16.58 7.03 -5.96
C ASP A 499 15.08 7.11 -6.28
N HIS A 500 14.42 8.19 -5.85
CA HIS A 500 13.01 8.48 -6.16
C HIS A 500 12.91 9.62 -7.17
N HIS A 501 12.48 9.34 -8.40
CA HIS A 501 12.33 10.35 -9.45
C HIS A 501 11.06 11.20 -9.27
N VAL A 502 11.17 12.52 -9.46
CA VAL A 502 10.05 13.48 -9.35
C VAL A 502 10.13 14.51 -10.48
N GLN A 503 9.13 14.55 -11.35
CA GLN A 503 8.97 15.57 -12.38
C GLN A 503 8.09 16.71 -11.87
N LEU A 504 8.59 17.94 -11.98
CA LEU A 504 7.88 19.14 -11.54
C LEU A 504 7.08 19.79 -12.67
N ASP A 505 6.02 20.48 -12.28
CA ASP A 505 5.24 21.41 -13.09
C ASP A 505 4.62 22.48 -12.19
N ASN A 506 5.24 23.65 -12.18
CA ASN A 506 4.82 24.85 -11.45
C ASN A 506 4.32 25.96 -12.40
N THR A 507 4.58 25.84 -13.70
CA THR A 507 3.99 26.71 -14.73
C THR A 507 2.49 26.45 -14.87
N ALA A 508 1.71 27.53 -15.06
CA ALA A 508 0.28 27.43 -15.29
C ALA A 508 -0.06 27.64 -16.78
N PRO A 509 -1.10 26.97 -17.32
CA PRO A 509 -1.41 26.95 -18.75
C PRO A 509 -1.51 28.32 -19.46
N LYS A 510 -0.96 28.43 -20.66
CA LYS A 510 -0.88 29.70 -21.38
C LYS A 510 -1.99 29.88 -22.41
N ILE A 511 -3.06 30.61 -22.06
CA ILE A 511 -4.12 30.97 -23.02
C ILE A 511 -3.70 32.14 -23.93
N ASN A 512 -3.10 31.79 -25.07
CA ASN A 512 -2.65 32.74 -26.09
C ASN A 512 -3.81 33.51 -26.73
N LYS A 513 -4.89 32.84 -27.17
CA LYS A 513 -6.06 33.49 -27.81
C LYS A 513 -7.40 32.85 -27.41
N LEU A 514 -8.45 33.65 -27.51
CA LEU A 514 -9.86 33.27 -27.40
C LEU A 514 -10.61 34.14 -28.42
N GLU A 515 -11.43 33.52 -29.26
CA GLU A 515 -12.20 34.20 -30.32
C GLU A 515 -13.60 33.58 -30.43
N LEU A 516 -14.57 34.38 -30.87
CA LEU A 516 -15.97 34.00 -31.01
C LEU A 516 -16.39 34.26 -32.46
N ARG A 517 -17.08 33.31 -33.10
CA ARG A 517 -17.58 33.46 -34.48
C ARG A 517 -19.06 33.10 -34.58
N THR A 518 -19.74 33.68 -35.57
CA THR A 518 -21.05 33.18 -36.03
C THR A 518 -20.85 31.90 -36.85
N PRO A 519 -21.89 31.07 -37.06
CA PRO A 519 -21.80 29.86 -37.90
C PRO A 519 -21.38 30.11 -39.35
N GLU A 520 -21.53 31.34 -39.86
CA GLU A 520 -21.04 31.79 -41.17
C GLU A 520 -19.54 32.17 -41.16
N GLY A 521 -18.86 32.01 -40.03
CA GLY A 521 -17.44 32.34 -39.85
C GLY A 521 -17.15 33.82 -39.57
N THR A 522 -18.15 34.65 -39.30
CA THR A 522 -17.95 36.08 -39.00
C THR A 522 -17.45 36.25 -37.56
N VAL A 523 -16.32 36.91 -37.35
CA VAL A 523 -15.78 37.19 -36.01
C VAL A 523 -16.68 38.17 -35.25
N VAL A 524 -17.04 37.80 -34.02
CA VAL A 524 -17.73 38.68 -33.07
C VAL A 524 -16.67 39.41 -32.25
N GLU A 525 -16.37 40.64 -32.65
CA GLU A 525 -15.37 41.49 -32.01
C GLU A 525 -15.65 41.68 -30.50
N PRO A 526 -14.62 41.78 -29.64
CA PRO A 526 -14.80 42.14 -28.22
C PRO A 526 -15.51 43.48 -28.07
N CYS A 527 -16.54 43.51 -27.22
CA CYS A 527 -17.52 44.61 -27.08
C CYS A 527 -18.36 44.93 -28.33
N GLY A 528 -18.20 44.16 -29.41
CA GLY A 528 -19.10 44.14 -30.58
C GLY A 528 -20.36 43.33 -30.31
N GLY A 529 -21.22 43.21 -31.34
CA GLY A 529 -22.47 42.46 -31.27
C GLY A 529 -22.57 41.38 -32.34
N ALA A 530 -23.13 40.23 -31.98
CA ALA A 530 -23.66 39.27 -32.95
C ALA A 530 -24.93 39.84 -33.63
N SER A 531 -25.31 39.29 -34.79
CA SER A 531 -26.57 39.64 -35.43
C SER A 531 -27.77 39.24 -34.56
N ALA A 532 -28.85 40.02 -34.58
CA ALA A 532 -30.10 39.62 -33.93
C ALA A 532 -30.60 38.29 -34.54
N GLY A 533 -31.07 37.37 -33.69
CA GLY A 533 -31.38 35.99 -34.04
C GLY A 533 -30.19 35.02 -34.00
N THR A 534 -28.93 35.48 -33.90
CA THR A 534 -27.76 34.60 -33.73
C THR A 534 -27.68 34.10 -32.29
N HIS A 535 -28.16 32.88 -32.07
CA HIS A 535 -28.15 32.17 -30.78
C HIS A 535 -27.05 31.11 -30.68
N VAL A 536 -26.70 30.42 -31.77
CA VAL A 536 -25.51 29.54 -31.80
C VAL A 536 -24.27 30.35 -32.16
N LEU A 537 -23.20 30.18 -31.39
CA LEU A 537 -21.91 30.85 -31.57
C LEU A 537 -20.76 29.85 -31.44
N GLN A 538 -19.76 29.95 -32.31
CA GLN A 538 -18.63 29.04 -32.37
C GLN A 538 -17.45 29.61 -31.55
N VAL A 539 -16.93 28.84 -30.61
CA VAL A 539 -15.81 29.26 -29.76
C VAL A 539 -14.50 28.69 -30.28
N PHE A 540 -13.52 29.56 -30.47
CA PHE A 540 -12.16 29.23 -30.90
C PHE A 540 -11.14 29.62 -29.81
N GLY A 541 -10.11 28.80 -29.62
CA GLY A 541 -9.07 29.03 -28.62
C GLY A 541 -7.68 28.63 -29.12
N GLU A 542 -6.67 29.15 -28.45
CA GLU A 542 -5.26 28.78 -28.64
C GLU A 542 -4.60 28.80 -27.27
N PHE A 543 -4.25 27.63 -26.77
CA PHE A 543 -3.65 27.46 -25.45
C PHE A 543 -2.62 26.34 -25.45
N HIS A 544 -1.59 26.50 -24.62
CA HIS A 544 -0.49 25.55 -24.50
C HIS A 544 -0.13 25.35 -23.03
N ASP A 545 0.19 24.12 -22.68
CA ASP A 545 0.76 23.68 -21.41
C ASP A 545 1.63 22.44 -21.71
N ASP A 546 2.62 22.08 -20.91
CA ASP A 546 3.41 20.86 -21.20
C ASP A 546 2.78 19.59 -20.59
N TYR A 547 1.83 19.74 -19.66
CA TYR A 547 1.05 18.68 -19.03
C TYR A 547 -0.45 19.01 -19.02
N PHE A 548 -0.99 19.42 -20.18
CA PHE A 548 -2.40 19.83 -20.31
C PHE A 548 -3.38 18.72 -19.90
N LEU A 549 -4.36 19.04 -19.06
CA LEU A 549 -5.45 18.11 -18.70
C LEU A 549 -6.72 18.38 -19.49
N GLY A 550 -7.16 19.65 -19.56
CA GLY A 550 -8.46 19.98 -20.14
C GLY A 550 -8.86 21.46 -20.13
N TYR A 551 -9.98 21.77 -20.78
CA TYR A 551 -10.58 23.11 -20.82
C TYR A 551 -12.07 23.10 -20.45
N ARG A 552 -12.60 24.26 -20.06
CA ARG A 552 -14.00 24.46 -19.73
C ARG A 552 -14.45 25.86 -20.12
N LEU A 553 -15.67 25.99 -20.66
CA LEU A 553 -16.27 27.29 -20.97
C LEU A 553 -17.40 27.61 -19.99
N ARG A 554 -17.58 28.90 -19.71
CA ARG A 554 -18.76 29.45 -19.03
C ARG A 554 -19.29 30.64 -19.82
N LEU A 555 -20.55 30.56 -20.24
CA LEU A 555 -21.30 31.70 -20.76
C LEU A 555 -22.09 32.33 -19.60
N ARG A 556 -22.11 33.66 -19.49
CA ARG A 556 -22.87 34.37 -18.45
C ARG A 556 -23.33 35.76 -18.89
N GLY A 557 -24.45 36.23 -18.33
CA GLY A 557 -25.04 37.53 -18.66
C GLY A 557 -26.57 37.47 -18.67
N GLY A 558 -27.19 38.36 -19.44
CA GLY A 558 -28.64 38.41 -19.59
C GLY A 558 -29.38 39.13 -18.47
N ASN A 559 -30.71 39.13 -18.55
CA ASN A 559 -31.59 39.76 -17.55
C ASN A 559 -32.87 38.91 -17.33
N PRO A 560 -33.07 38.26 -16.16
CA PRO A 560 -32.17 38.26 -15.00
C PRO A 560 -30.81 37.60 -15.32
N PRO A 561 -29.71 37.92 -14.59
CA PRO A 561 -28.40 37.33 -14.89
C PRO A 561 -28.37 35.82 -14.66
N ALA A 562 -27.83 35.07 -15.62
CA ALA A 562 -27.65 33.61 -15.55
C ALA A 562 -26.24 33.16 -15.94
N SER A 563 -26.01 31.85 -15.92
CA SER A 563 -24.79 31.21 -16.43
C SER A 563 -25.08 29.82 -16.99
N ALA A 564 -24.46 29.50 -18.14
CA ALA A 564 -24.37 28.16 -18.70
C ALA A 564 -22.90 27.70 -18.67
N TYR A 565 -22.68 26.39 -18.53
CA TYR A 565 -21.35 25.78 -18.44
C TYR A 565 -21.20 24.66 -19.48
N TYR A 566 -19.99 24.50 -19.99
CA TYR A 566 -19.68 23.54 -21.04
C TYR A 566 -18.37 22.80 -20.71
N PRO A 567 -18.39 21.47 -20.46
CA PRO A 567 -19.56 20.57 -20.50
C PRO A 567 -20.50 20.69 -19.29
N SER A 568 -19.97 21.01 -18.10
CA SER A 568 -20.77 21.19 -16.88
C SER A 568 -20.07 22.12 -15.87
N SER A 569 -20.72 22.44 -14.75
CA SER A 569 -20.08 23.19 -13.65
C SER A 569 -19.03 22.40 -12.87
N SER A 570 -19.04 21.07 -12.96
CA SER A 570 -18.12 20.15 -12.24
C SER A 570 -17.23 19.31 -13.16
N THR A 571 -17.33 19.46 -14.48
CA THR A 571 -16.67 18.62 -15.49
C THR A 571 -15.92 19.48 -16.50
N TRP A 572 -14.79 18.97 -17.00
CA TRP A 572 -13.96 19.58 -18.04
C TRP A 572 -14.05 18.78 -19.34
N HIS A 573 -13.72 19.39 -20.47
CA HIS A 573 -13.36 18.65 -21.68
C HIS A 573 -11.87 18.30 -21.58
N GLN A 574 -11.54 17.02 -21.48
CA GLN A 574 -10.17 16.53 -21.34
C GLN A 574 -9.65 16.07 -22.72
N TYR A 575 -8.35 16.20 -23.01
CA TYR A 575 -7.84 15.83 -24.35
C TYR A 575 -8.02 14.33 -24.69
N TRP A 576 -8.18 13.49 -23.67
CA TRP A 576 -8.25 12.04 -23.76
C TRP A 576 -9.67 11.47 -23.57
N ASP A 577 -10.69 12.30 -23.28
CA ASP A 577 -12.06 11.84 -23.00
C ASP A 577 -12.81 11.31 -24.25
N GLY A 578 -12.22 11.46 -25.44
CA GLY A 578 -12.81 11.04 -26.71
C GLY A 578 -14.03 11.86 -27.16
N ALA A 579 -14.38 12.94 -26.47
CA ALA A 579 -15.51 13.79 -26.83
C ALA A 579 -15.25 14.51 -28.16
N PRO A 580 -16.30 14.82 -28.95
CA PRO A 580 -16.17 15.61 -30.18
C PRO A 580 -15.46 16.97 -29.96
N TYR A 581 -15.57 17.52 -28.76
CA TYR A 581 -15.01 18.81 -28.35
C TYR A 581 -13.55 18.74 -27.85
N ALA A 582 -12.97 17.54 -27.80
CA ALA A 582 -11.55 17.27 -27.55
C ALA A 582 -10.76 16.98 -28.85
N THR A 583 -11.43 16.86 -30.01
CA THR A 583 -10.81 16.41 -31.27
C THR A 583 -9.67 17.27 -31.81
N ASN A 584 -9.59 18.55 -31.42
CA ASN A 584 -8.49 19.47 -31.76
C ASN A 584 -7.48 19.65 -30.60
N LEU A 585 -7.51 18.77 -29.60
CA LEU A 585 -6.64 18.80 -28.43
C LEU A 585 -5.64 17.64 -28.38
N ASP A 586 -4.55 17.84 -27.67
CA ASP A 586 -3.58 16.82 -27.30
C ASP A 586 -3.05 17.08 -25.88
N GLN A 587 -2.04 16.31 -25.48
CA GLN A 587 -1.39 16.42 -24.17
C GLN A 587 -0.69 17.77 -23.89
N GLN A 588 -0.56 18.65 -24.91
CA GLN A 588 0.02 19.98 -24.77
C GLN A 588 -1.00 21.12 -24.99
N GLY A 589 -2.30 20.81 -25.11
CA GLY A 589 -3.36 21.79 -25.29
C GLY A 589 -3.96 21.73 -26.70
N THR A 590 -3.81 22.78 -27.51
CA THR A 590 -4.39 22.83 -28.87
C THR A 590 -3.42 22.35 -29.96
N GLN A 591 -3.80 21.30 -30.72
CA GLN A 591 -2.95 20.51 -31.65
C GLN A 591 -2.15 21.26 -32.73
N SER A 592 -2.45 22.53 -33.01
CA SER A 592 -1.64 23.30 -33.96
C SER A 592 -1.63 24.79 -33.65
N THR A 593 -0.56 25.47 -34.07
CA THR A 593 -0.31 26.88 -33.77
C THR A 593 -1.35 27.79 -34.43
N GLY A 594 -2.15 28.46 -33.61
CA GLY A 594 -3.27 29.29 -34.05
C GLY A 594 -4.58 28.91 -33.36
N LEU A 595 -5.66 29.59 -33.74
CA LEU A 595 -7.00 29.37 -33.21
C LEU A 595 -7.61 28.05 -33.71
N GLN A 596 -7.80 27.09 -32.80
CA GLN A 596 -8.56 25.88 -33.03
C GLN A 596 -10.01 26.06 -32.63
N TYR A 597 -10.93 25.38 -33.32
CA TYR A 597 -12.32 25.28 -32.90
C TYR A 597 -12.40 24.41 -31.64
N LEU A 598 -13.05 24.92 -30.59
CA LEU A 598 -13.26 24.19 -29.35
C LEU A 598 -14.65 23.54 -29.36
N ARG A 599 -15.70 24.37 -29.41
CA ARG A 599 -17.10 23.95 -29.48
C ARG A 599 -18.03 25.11 -29.82
N ASP A 600 -19.24 24.75 -30.24
CA ASP A 600 -20.38 25.66 -30.23
C ASP A 600 -20.93 25.86 -28.80
N ILE A 601 -21.49 27.04 -28.57
CA ILE A 601 -22.33 27.42 -27.42
C ILE A 601 -23.68 27.92 -27.93
N ASP A 602 -24.76 27.69 -27.19
CA ASP A 602 -26.08 28.23 -27.50
C ASP A 602 -26.52 29.24 -26.44
N MET A 603 -26.84 30.45 -26.86
CA MET A 603 -27.38 31.51 -26.00
C MET A 603 -28.71 31.10 -25.35
N ASN A 604 -29.48 30.19 -25.97
CA ASN A 604 -30.70 29.63 -25.40
C ASN A 604 -30.47 28.82 -24.10
N ASP A 605 -29.24 28.37 -23.82
CA ASP A 605 -28.90 27.69 -22.56
C ASP A 605 -29.01 28.63 -21.34
N LEU A 606 -29.05 29.95 -21.55
CA LEU A 606 -29.38 30.95 -20.52
C LEU A 606 -30.90 31.07 -20.26
N GLY A 607 -31.74 30.40 -21.06
CA GLY A 607 -33.19 30.38 -20.96
C GLY A 607 -33.82 31.77 -21.07
N ALA A 608 -34.76 32.09 -20.17
CA ALA A 608 -35.46 33.38 -20.12
C ALA A 608 -34.55 34.61 -19.87
N SER A 609 -33.25 34.38 -19.61
CA SER A 609 -32.23 35.42 -19.44
C SER A 609 -31.69 35.94 -20.77
N PHE A 610 -31.81 35.16 -21.86
CA PHE A 610 -31.35 35.55 -23.19
C PHE A 610 -32.27 36.63 -23.77
N VAL A 611 -31.79 37.87 -23.71
CA VAL A 611 -32.44 39.09 -24.21
C VAL A 611 -31.39 39.98 -24.91
N GLU A 612 -31.79 41.11 -25.48
CA GLU A 612 -30.83 42.13 -25.96
C GLU A 612 -29.98 42.66 -24.78
N CYS A 613 -28.73 42.19 -24.68
CA CYS A 613 -27.86 42.42 -23.53
C CYS A 613 -26.38 42.18 -23.88
N CYS A 614 -25.49 42.62 -23.00
CA CYS A 614 -24.10 42.18 -22.98
C CYS A 614 -23.94 40.84 -22.22
N TYR A 615 -23.01 40.03 -22.71
CA TYR A 615 -22.65 38.71 -22.21
C TYR A 615 -21.13 38.60 -22.06
N VAL A 616 -20.70 37.62 -21.27
CA VAL A 616 -19.29 37.26 -21.07
C VAL A 616 -19.14 35.77 -21.36
N LEU A 617 -18.11 35.43 -22.15
CA LEU A 617 -17.63 34.06 -22.31
C LEU A 617 -16.30 33.95 -21.59
N ASP A 618 -16.23 33.10 -20.57
CA ASP A 618 -15.00 32.72 -19.88
C ASP A 618 -14.48 31.38 -20.45
N LEU A 619 -13.22 31.35 -20.86
CA LEU A 619 -12.43 30.13 -21.08
C LEU A 619 -11.51 29.91 -19.88
N TRP A 620 -11.51 28.68 -19.37
CA TRP A 620 -10.63 28.17 -18.33
C TRP A 620 -9.85 26.99 -18.89
N VAL A 621 -8.59 26.87 -18.48
CA VAL A 621 -7.71 25.73 -18.81
C VAL A 621 -7.08 25.19 -17.53
N SER A 622 -6.85 23.88 -17.46
CA SER A 622 -6.15 23.17 -16.39
C SER A 622 -5.02 22.32 -16.95
N ASP A 623 -3.87 22.36 -16.28
CA ASP A 623 -2.84 21.32 -16.31
C ASP A 623 -3.29 20.07 -15.54
N ALA A 624 -2.44 19.04 -15.55
CA ALA A 624 -2.61 17.76 -14.87
C ALA A 624 -1.86 17.65 -13.54
N ALA A 625 -1.13 18.67 -13.09
CA ALA A 625 -0.19 18.54 -11.98
C ALA A 625 -0.86 18.16 -10.65
N ILE A 626 -0.15 17.37 -9.85
CA ILE A 626 -0.50 17.07 -8.45
C ILE A 626 0.10 18.18 -7.59
N ARG A 627 -0.75 19.07 -7.08
CA ARG A 627 -0.34 20.20 -6.23
C ARG A 627 -1.20 20.22 -4.97
N HIS A 628 -0.56 20.28 -3.80
CA HIS A 628 -1.26 20.35 -2.50
C HIS A 628 -1.31 21.79 -1.97
N ASN A 629 -2.16 22.03 -0.97
CA ASN A 629 -2.11 23.25 -0.16
C ASN A 629 -1.45 22.93 1.19
N PHE A 630 -0.36 23.63 1.54
CA PHE A 630 0.28 23.51 2.85
C PHE A 630 0.02 24.75 3.72
N ASN A 631 -0.57 24.54 4.89
CA ASN A 631 -0.90 25.62 5.84
C ASN A 631 -0.07 25.56 7.15
N LEU A 632 1.07 24.86 7.09
CA LEU A 632 1.96 24.52 8.21
C LEU A 632 1.42 23.46 9.19
N PHE A 633 0.20 22.92 9.03
CA PHE A 633 -0.34 21.89 9.93
C PHE A 633 -0.40 20.49 9.29
N TYR A 634 -0.88 20.42 8.05
CA TYR A 634 -0.97 19.23 7.20
C TYR A 634 -0.91 19.68 5.74
N ALA A 635 -0.57 18.77 4.82
CA ALA A 635 -0.60 19.02 3.38
C ALA A 635 -1.92 18.49 2.82
N TYR A 636 -2.82 19.39 2.42
CA TYR A 636 -4.17 19.02 2.05
C TYR A 636 -4.31 18.71 0.56
N PRO A 637 -5.12 17.69 0.20
CA PRO A 637 -5.52 17.40 -1.18
C PRO A 637 -6.52 18.44 -1.74
N ASP A 638 -6.76 19.55 -1.01
CA ASP A 638 -7.69 20.63 -1.34
C ASP A 638 -7.33 21.36 -2.64
N GLN A 639 -7.78 20.79 -3.76
CA GLN A 639 -7.80 21.33 -5.12
C GLN A 639 -6.42 21.54 -5.79
N PRO A 640 -6.30 21.32 -7.12
CA PRO A 640 -5.23 21.98 -7.86
C PRO A 640 -5.36 23.49 -7.63
N GLY A 641 -4.23 24.15 -7.32
CA GLY A 641 -4.21 25.58 -6.98
C GLY A 641 -4.99 26.41 -8.00
N TRP A 642 -5.81 27.36 -7.53
CA TRP A 642 -6.83 28.07 -8.32
C TRP A 642 -6.28 28.96 -9.47
N ALA A 643 -5.00 28.84 -9.79
CA ALA A 643 -4.44 29.14 -11.10
C ALA A 643 -4.92 28.14 -12.17
N TRP A 644 -6.25 28.05 -12.37
CA TRP A 644 -6.80 27.76 -13.69
C TRP A 644 -6.78 29.08 -14.46
N PRO A 645 -5.79 29.33 -15.34
CA PRO A 645 -5.71 30.58 -16.08
C PRO A 645 -7.01 30.82 -16.83
N ASN A 646 -7.54 32.03 -16.64
CA ASN A 646 -8.78 32.48 -17.24
C ASN A 646 -8.48 33.44 -18.40
N LYS A 647 -9.24 33.29 -19.49
CA LYS A 647 -9.37 34.32 -20.51
C LYS A 647 -10.84 34.54 -20.80
N PHE A 648 -11.27 35.79 -20.82
CA PHE A 648 -12.66 36.11 -21.14
C PHE A 648 -12.75 37.11 -22.29
N LEU A 649 -13.88 37.06 -23.00
CA LEU A 649 -14.33 38.12 -23.90
C LEU A 649 -15.75 38.55 -23.54
N THR A 650 -16.11 39.78 -23.93
CA THR A 650 -17.47 40.30 -23.76
C THR A 650 -18.05 40.66 -25.12
N PHE A 651 -19.35 40.43 -25.30
CA PHE A 651 -20.06 40.64 -26.57
C PHE A 651 -21.53 40.97 -26.31
N ALA A 652 -22.20 41.60 -27.26
CA ALA A 652 -23.65 41.77 -27.26
C ALA A 652 -24.33 40.70 -28.12
N ALA A 653 -25.52 40.28 -27.72
CA ALA A 653 -26.38 39.39 -28.50
C ALA A 653 -27.86 39.70 -28.24
N ALA A 654 -28.72 39.29 -29.16
CA ALA A 654 -30.18 39.42 -29.06
C ALA A 654 -30.87 38.21 -29.71
N PRO A 655 -32.02 37.75 -29.17
CA PRO A 655 -32.86 36.71 -29.79
C PRO A 655 -33.39 37.04 -31.20
#